data_AF-A0A6N2RJJ4-F1
#
_entry.id   AF-A0A6N2RJJ4-F1
#
_cell.length_a   1.000
_cell.length_b   1.000
_cell.length_c   1.000
_cell.angle_alpha   90.00
_cell.angle_beta   90.00
_cell.angle_gamma   90.00
#
_symmetry.space_group_name_H-M   'P 1'
#
loop_
_entity.id
_entity.type
_entity.pdbx_description
1 polymer ?
#
loop_
_entity_poly.entity_id
_entity_poly.type
_entity_poly.pdbx_seq_one_letter_code
_entity_poly.pdbx_strand_id
1 'polypeptide(L)'
;MKEKSPREQSAAHQQTALLINALNGAVAGSGYWLNAAGRNLPKFYPKGVAVSPFNSLVLGMHTDQSGYKTGLYTMFSDAKQRGEAILQQEHGVPFNWYKWDKYVNRHNSEDMLSREAYKALPEAQQKLYKGVRQREIMVLFNIDQTTLPMADAEKYRDLQQRFGSRADRGYLQSEERQLRSTVNRFVAQVREHLLPVRKDAAGMAHFDTAKDAVYMPEAKQFEHYEDYVQELMRQVAGATGHAQRLAREGMVMQGGKAPSEDAIRYERLVAELASGVKMMELGLPARLANDSLPLVEHWTRELQENPHYIDAIESDVNNALGVIRKAEQGEKVEYATLRTQRQTSEMQERQGPQVDARESAILVDILRTGGMAIDGRNFPSPEARNAFLEKFNLGYYERQKNEALLRVTDEDADVVEIAYTEALAYGAKIATACREYLPTEWNTKGNYRIAEELKSVPDRSTKEMVVVRDRETGIADVVLPAGATTGGHVILSATDRRPFYLTPDEVMPAQERSEQQARVVTNNLPGFSKQQITGALMKQGASYVRFFNKDGLLGYRPDDSYFKDKEVFTAKLTGKELQVQATLDVAEAVDKATNVQFERIQMLRDDNNRWALYLKPVEGEAFSIYPDKEDLNRFFSAVKQNERQSAQGVRMELAQKYYALGTDRPELRQDLFGTASTDVDVSLIKRVNIFRAKDDKFLCVPQIEGMGKIEAREVSRLQWQRIWIAEDMAGYKTQLAATLFADVLKQAQEAKQAKSQVETSEVEHGREKEQVKADGAKGQTDWRNFEELKAKHSDAVLLFRCRDFYESYKEDADRMANVLGLDVSERDGGIHVASFPKTALDTYLPKLVRSGVRVGICDELPRKGVSEMDTPVENEQRPARRM
;
A
#
# COMPACT_ATOMS: atom_id res chain seq x y z
N MET A 1 -19.98 -8.80 3.36
CA MET A 1 -21.10 -7.84 3.51
C MET A 1 -21.81 -8.17 4.82
N LYS A 2 -22.29 -7.17 5.57
CA LYS A 2 -23.11 -7.44 6.76
C LYS A 2 -24.43 -8.09 6.33
N GLU A 3 -24.93 -9.02 7.13
CA GLU A 3 -26.27 -9.57 6.92
C GLU A 3 -27.31 -8.44 7.01
N LYS A 4 -28.25 -8.42 6.06
CA LYS A 4 -29.34 -7.45 6.03
C LYS A 4 -30.25 -7.69 7.23
N SER A 5 -30.65 -6.61 7.91
CA SER A 5 -31.72 -6.69 8.91
C SER A 5 -33.04 -7.17 8.26
N PRO A 6 -33.98 -7.75 9.02
CA PRO A 6 -35.29 -8.16 8.47
C PRO A 6 -36.02 -7.01 7.75
N ARG A 7 -35.87 -5.77 8.24
CA ARG A 7 -36.41 -4.56 7.59
C ARG A 7 -35.74 -4.28 6.25
N GLU A 8 -34.43 -4.42 6.14
CA GLU A 8 -33.71 -4.26 4.87
C GLU A 8 -34.03 -5.37 3.87
N GLN A 9 -34.23 -6.61 4.33
CA GLN A 9 -34.64 -7.71 3.47
C GLN A 9 -36.04 -7.49 2.89
N SER A 10 -36.97 -7.03 3.74
CA SER A 10 -38.33 -6.67 3.31
C SER A 10 -38.33 -5.49 2.34
N ALA A 11 -37.54 -4.44 2.62
CA ALA A 11 -37.38 -3.30 1.73
C ALA A 11 -36.80 -3.71 0.37
N ALA A 12 -35.75 -4.53 0.36
CA ALA A 12 -35.15 -5.04 -0.87
C ALA A 12 -36.17 -5.85 -1.71
N HIS A 13 -36.98 -6.70 -1.07
CA HIS A 13 -38.05 -7.43 -1.76
C HIS A 13 -39.07 -6.49 -2.41
N GLN A 14 -39.53 -5.46 -1.69
CA GLN A 14 -40.49 -4.49 -2.23
C GLN A 14 -39.88 -3.67 -3.39
N GLN A 15 -38.63 -3.23 -3.26
CA GLN A 15 -37.91 -2.50 -4.30
C GLN A 15 -37.71 -3.36 -5.57
N THR A 16 -37.33 -4.62 -5.38
CA THR A 16 -37.22 -5.61 -6.45
C THR A 16 -38.56 -5.84 -7.14
N ALA A 17 -39.65 -6.03 -6.37
CA ALA A 17 -40.98 -6.25 -6.94
C ALA A 17 -41.45 -5.06 -7.79
N LEU A 18 -41.26 -3.83 -7.29
CA LEU A 18 -41.57 -2.62 -8.06
C LEU A 18 -40.78 -2.59 -9.37
N LEU A 19 -39.48 -2.87 -9.34
CA LEU A 19 -38.65 -2.85 -10.55
C LEU A 19 -39.06 -3.93 -11.56
N ILE A 20 -39.29 -5.17 -11.09
CA ILE A 20 -39.75 -6.27 -11.95
C ILE A 20 -41.08 -5.92 -12.63
N ASN A 21 -42.04 -5.40 -11.86
CA ASN A 21 -43.35 -5.00 -12.40
C ASN A 21 -43.22 -3.91 -13.46
N ALA A 22 -42.35 -2.92 -13.23
CA ALA A 22 -42.10 -1.84 -14.17
C ALA A 22 -41.47 -2.34 -15.48
N LEU A 23 -40.44 -3.22 -15.40
CA LEU A 23 -39.78 -3.78 -16.56
C LEU A 23 -40.71 -4.72 -17.35
N ASN A 24 -41.45 -5.59 -16.68
CA ASN A 24 -42.43 -6.47 -17.33
C ASN A 24 -43.58 -5.67 -17.97
N GLY A 25 -44.02 -4.59 -17.33
CA GLY A 25 -45.02 -3.68 -17.89
C GLY A 25 -44.57 -3.06 -19.21
N ALA A 26 -43.28 -2.78 -19.37
CA ALA A 26 -42.73 -2.26 -20.62
C ALA A 26 -42.76 -3.27 -21.77
N VAL A 27 -42.49 -4.55 -21.47
CA VAL A 27 -42.58 -5.64 -22.46
C VAL A 27 -44.03 -5.87 -22.89
N ALA A 28 -44.98 -5.78 -21.95
CA ALA A 28 -46.41 -5.95 -22.24
C ALA A 28 -47.05 -4.74 -22.95
N GLY A 29 -46.42 -3.57 -22.87
CA GLY A 29 -46.92 -2.31 -23.42
C GLY A 29 -46.12 -1.78 -24.62
N SER A 30 -46.06 -0.45 -24.76
CA SER A 30 -45.32 0.25 -25.82
C SER A 30 -43.85 0.54 -25.47
N GLY A 31 -43.27 -0.21 -24.52
CA GLY A 31 -41.88 -0.05 -24.06
C GLY A 31 -41.66 0.96 -22.93
N TYR A 32 -42.68 1.71 -22.51
CA TYR A 32 -42.57 2.64 -21.39
C TYR A 32 -42.56 1.90 -20.06
N TRP A 33 -41.58 2.19 -19.22
CA TRP A 33 -41.37 1.48 -17.95
C TRP A 33 -41.42 2.40 -16.72
N LEU A 34 -41.22 3.72 -16.90
CA LEU A 34 -41.21 4.70 -15.82
C LEU A 34 -41.80 6.04 -16.27
N ASN A 35 -42.53 6.69 -15.37
CA ASN A 35 -43.09 8.03 -15.46
C ASN A 35 -43.98 8.28 -16.70
N ALA A 36 -44.82 7.32 -17.06
CA ALA A 36 -45.69 7.41 -18.25
C ALA A 36 -46.59 8.68 -18.26
N ALA A 37 -46.97 9.20 -17.08
CA ALA A 37 -47.79 10.41 -16.98
C ALA A 37 -46.99 11.73 -17.00
N GLY A 38 -45.66 11.70 -17.12
CA GLY A 38 -44.82 12.91 -17.18
C GLY A 38 -44.86 13.76 -15.91
N ARG A 39 -44.82 13.11 -14.74
CA ARG A 39 -44.75 13.79 -13.44
C ARG A 39 -43.34 14.32 -13.18
N ASN A 40 -43.25 15.34 -12.33
CA ASN A 40 -41.97 15.84 -11.84
C ASN A 40 -41.32 14.82 -10.89
N LEU A 41 -40.00 14.93 -10.71
CA LEU A 41 -39.23 14.08 -9.81
C LEU A 41 -39.86 13.99 -8.41
N PRO A 42 -39.94 12.80 -7.77
CA PRO A 42 -40.49 12.65 -6.44
C PRO A 42 -39.78 13.50 -5.38
N LYS A 43 -40.55 14.04 -4.43
CA LYS A 43 -40.06 14.94 -3.37
C LYS A 43 -40.77 14.71 -2.05
N PHE A 44 -40.09 15.13 -0.98
CA PHE A 44 -40.72 15.24 0.34
C PHE A 44 -41.72 16.41 0.37
N TYR A 45 -42.93 16.16 0.85
CA TYR A 45 -43.95 17.16 1.07
C TYR A 45 -43.80 17.77 2.49
N PRO A 46 -43.97 19.11 2.67
CA PRO A 46 -44.54 20.09 1.73
C PRO A 46 -43.58 20.88 0.83
N LYS A 47 -42.28 20.94 1.13
CA LYS A 47 -41.30 21.75 0.37
C LYS A 47 -39.95 21.05 0.14
N GLY A 48 -39.86 19.77 0.44
CA GLY A 48 -38.60 19.11 0.77
C GLY A 48 -37.63 18.86 -0.40
N VAL A 49 -36.42 18.45 -0.01
CA VAL A 49 -35.25 18.26 -0.87
C VAL A 49 -35.47 17.11 -1.85
N ALA A 50 -34.88 17.22 -3.05
CA ALA A 50 -34.82 16.12 -4.00
C ALA A 50 -34.14 14.89 -3.38
N VAL A 51 -34.67 13.71 -3.63
CA VAL A 51 -34.18 12.47 -3.05
C VAL A 51 -33.01 11.89 -3.87
N SER A 52 -32.34 10.86 -3.35
CA SER A 52 -31.28 10.18 -4.11
C SER A 52 -31.83 9.60 -5.41
N PRO A 53 -31.00 9.42 -6.45
CA PRO A 53 -31.46 8.83 -7.71
C PRO A 53 -32.19 7.50 -7.57
N PHE A 54 -31.64 6.56 -6.80
CA PHE A 54 -32.28 5.27 -6.57
C PHE A 54 -33.60 5.40 -5.80
N ASN A 55 -33.68 6.26 -4.77
CA ASN A 55 -34.97 6.50 -4.10
C ASN A 55 -35.97 7.18 -5.05
N SER A 56 -35.51 8.05 -5.95
CA SER A 56 -36.39 8.67 -6.96
C SER A 56 -37.00 7.61 -7.86
N LEU A 57 -36.19 6.63 -8.28
CA LEU A 57 -36.63 5.48 -9.06
C LEU A 57 -37.72 4.68 -8.32
N VAL A 58 -37.45 4.28 -7.07
CA VAL A 58 -38.40 3.51 -6.25
C VAL A 58 -39.72 4.26 -6.05
N LEU A 59 -39.65 5.54 -5.66
CA LEU A 59 -40.84 6.38 -5.45
C LEU A 59 -41.61 6.64 -6.74
N GLY A 60 -40.90 6.81 -7.86
CA GLY A 60 -41.50 6.97 -9.19
C GLY A 60 -42.28 5.73 -9.63
N MET A 61 -41.66 4.55 -9.54
CA MET A 61 -42.32 3.27 -9.85
C MET A 61 -43.53 3.01 -8.95
N HIS A 62 -43.42 3.34 -7.66
CA HIS A 62 -44.55 3.24 -6.73
C HIS A 62 -45.69 4.19 -7.10
N THR A 63 -45.39 5.44 -7.46
CA THR A 63 -46.38 6.40 -7.93
C THR A 63 -47.09 5.93 -9.20
N ASP A 64 -46.36 5.35 -10.15
CA ASP A 64 -46.94 4.87 -11.40
C ASP A 64 -47.82 3.62 -11.19
N GLN A 65 -47.31 2.62 -10.47
CA GLN A 65 -48.01 1.35 -10.27
C GLN A 65 -49.28 1.52 -9.43
N SER A 66 -49.29 2.46 -8.48
CA SER A 66 -50.46 2.75 -7.66
C SER A 66 -51.39 3.80 -8.28
N GLY A 67 -51.01 4.42 -9.41
CA GLY A 67 -51.84 5.41 -10.10
C GLY A 67 -51.98 6.76 -9.37
N TYR A 68 -51.05 7.10 -8.47
CA TYR A 68 -51.09 8.36 -7.72
C TYR A 68 -50.94 9.57 -8.65
N LYS A 69 -51.61 10.66 -8.30
CA LYS A 69 -51.65 11.92 -9.06
C LYS A 69 -50.37 12.71 -8.91
N THR A 70 -49.75 12.69 -7.73
CA THR A 70 -48.53 13.45 -7.45
C THR A 70 -47.35 12.55 -7.04
N GLY A 71 -46.12 13.04 -7.24
CA GLY A 71 -44.89 12.41 -6.74
C GLY A 71 -44.50 12.87 -5.33
N LEU A 72 -45.45 13.32 -4.52
CA LEU A 72 -45.19 13.94 -3.22
C LEU A 72 -45.33 12.91 -2.10
N TYR A 73 -44.30 12.80 -1.26
CA TYR A 73 -44.21 11.79 -0.21
C TYR A 73 -44.00 12.41 1.18
N THR A 74 -44.56 11.79 2.20
CA THR A 74 -44.46 12.21 3.61
C THR A 74 -44.17 11.02 4.51
N MET A 75 -43.54 11.28 5.65
CA MET A 75 -43.48 10.33 6.76
C MET A 75 -44.84 10.25 7.47
N PHE A 76 -45.11 9.11 8.12
CA PHE A 76 -46.28 8.93 8.97
C PHE A 76 -46.36 9.98 10.10
N SER A 77 -45.22 10.24 10.78
CA SER A 77 -45.13 11.22 11.86
C SER A 77 -45.51 12.62 11.40
N ASP A 78 -45.01 13.02 10.23
CA ASP A 78 -45.16 14.40 9.74
C ASP A 78 -46.58 14.62 9.21
N ALA A 79 -47.16 13.60 8.58
CA ALA A 79 -48.56 13.60 8.15
C ALA A 79 -49.49 13.76 9.36
N LYS A 80 -49.24 12.99 10.43
CA LYS A 80 -49.97 13.09 11.70
C LYS A 80 -49.83 14.48 12.35
N GLN A 81 -48.64 15.06 12.37
CA GLN A 81 -48.41 16.40 12.92
C GLN A 81 -49.18 17.50 12.18
N ARG A 82 -49.44 17.31 10.87
CA ARG A 82 -50.20 18.25 10.05
C ARG A 82 -51.71 18.00 10.04
N GLY A 83 -52.20 16.98 10.75
CA GLY A 83 -53.62 16.58 10.69
C GLY A 83 -54.02 15.87 9.39
N GLU A 84 -53.05 15.45 8.59
CA GLU A 84 -53.21 14.76 7.31
C GLU A 84 -52.98 13.24 7.53
N ALA A 85 -53.87 12.57 8.28
CA ALA A 85 -53.66 11.17 8.67
C ALA A 85 -53.58 10.23 7.46
N ILE A 86 -52.82 9.14 7.58
CA ILE A 86 -52.77 8.08 6.55
C ILE A 86 -54.11 7.33 6.55
N LEU A 87 -54.68 7.06 5.37
CA LEU A 87 -55.91 6.29 5.22
C LEU A 87 -55.73 4.85 5.70
N GLN A 88 -56.80 4.23 6.17
CA GLN A 88 -56.75 2.86 6.68
C GLN A 88 -56.39 1.88 5.55
N GLN A 89 -55.56 0.87 5.85
CA GLN A 89 -55.07 -0.16 4.92
C GLN A 89 -54.06 0.33 3.86
N GLU A 90 -53.66 1.59 3.88
CA GLU A 90 -52.60 2.07 3.01
C GLU A 90 -51.23 1.52 3.43
N HIS A 91 -50.44 1.11 2.43
CA HIS A 91 -49.09 0.61 2.62
C HIS A 91 -48.07 1.62 2.07
N GLY A 92 -47.06 1.93 2.87
CA GLY A 92 -45.98 2.82 2.45
C GLY A 92 -44.92 2.10 1.63
N VAL A 93 -44.01 2.89 1.06
CA VAL A 93 -42.89 2.45 0.22
C VAL A 93 -41.56 2.63 0.97
N PRO A 94 -40.59 1.71 0.84
CA PRO A 94 -39.31 1.81 1.52
C PRO A 94 -38.45 2.92 0.92
N PHE A 95 -37.76 3.64 1.80
CA PHE A 95 -36.86 4.73 1.46
C PHE A 95 -35.49 4.51 2.11
N ASN A 96 -34.44 4.49 1.30
CA ASN A 96 -33.08 4.29 1.79
C ASN A 96 -32.51 5.62 2.30
N TRP A 97 -32.52 5.82 3.61
CA TRP A 97 -31.92 6.98 4.28
C TRP A 97 -30.46 6.68 4.61
N TYR A 98 -29.59 7.67 4.43
CA TYR A 98 -28.15 7.50 4.62
C TYR A 98 -27.61 8.44 5.67
N LYS A 99 -27.26 7.89 6.83
CA LYS A 99 -26.56 8.62 7.89
C LYS A 99 -25.06 8.63 7.63
N TRP A 100 -24.49 9.82 7.80
CA TRP A 100 -23.06 10.12 7.70
C TRP A 100 -22.54 10.62 9.05
N ASP A 101 -22.91 9.90 10.10
CA ASP A 101 -22.62 10.22 11.50
C ASP A 101 -21.26 9.68 11.97
N LYS A 102 -20.71 8.69 11.25
CA LYS A 102 -19.48 7.99 11.61
C LYS A 102 -18.44 8.07 10.49
N TYR A 103 -17.18 8.29 10.85
CA TYR A 103 -16.03 8.34 9.96
C TYR A 103 -14.96 7.39 10.49
N VAL A 104 -14.35 6.57 9.64
CA VAL A 104 -13.35 5.56 10.02
C VAL A 104 -12.04 5.89 9.33
N ASN A 105 -10.92 5.78 10.04
CA ASN A 105 -9.61 5.98 9.46
C ASN A 105 -9.32 4.92 8.38
N ARG A 106 -8.75 5.33 7.26
CA ARG A 106 -8.47 4.46 6.10
C ARG A 106 -7.44 3.38 6.39
N HIS A 107 -6.57 3.62 7.37
CA HIS A 107 -5.45 2.74 7.71
C HIS A 107 -5.65 2.03 9.05
N ASN A 108 -6.60 2.48 9.86
CA ASN A 108 -6.95 1.86 11.14
C ASN A 108 -8.48 1.79 11.30
N SER A 109 -9.06 0.60 11.24
CA SER A 109 -10.51 0.43 11.37
C SER A 109 -11.04 0.76 12.76
N GLU A 110 -10.20 0.73 13.80
CA GLU A 110 -10.58 1.00 15.19
C GLU A 110 -10.65 2.50 15.52
N ASP A 111 -10.00 3.34 14.70
CA ASP A 111 -10.03 4.79 14.85
C ASP A 111 -11.26 5.38 14.15
N MET A 112 -12.24 5.77 14.96
CA MET A 112 -13.57 6.19 14.53
C MET A 112 -13.95 7.55 15.10
N LEU A 113 -14.45 8.44 14.24
CA LEU A 113 -14.88 9.79 14.61
C LEU A 113 -16.37 9.99 14.34
N SER A 114 -16.99 10.84 15.17
CA SER A 114 -18.31 11.39 14.86
C SER A 114 -18.22 12.41 13.73
N ARG A 115 -19.33 12.73 13.05
CA ARG A 115 -19.38 13.78 12.03
C ARG A 115 -18.88 15.13 12.52
N GLU A 116 -19.19 15.48 13.76
CA GLU A 116 -18.79 16.74 14.39
C GLU A 116 -17.28 16.76 14.62
N ALA A 117 -16.73 15.68 15.20
CA ALA A 117 -15.29 15.53 15.39
C ALA A 117 -14.52 15.53 14.06
N TYR A 118 -15.03 14.83 13.05
CA TYR A 118 -14.44 14.84 11.70
C TYR A 118 -14.41 16.24 11.08
N LYS A 119 -15.51 16.99 11.17
CA LYS A 119 -15.58 18.37 10.65
C LYS A 119 -14.65 19.34 11.38
N ALA A 120 -14.34 19.06 12.65
CA ALA A 120 -13.41 19.86 13.44
C ALA A 120 -11.93 19.60 13.07
N LEU A 121 -11.62 18.53 12.32
CA LEU A 121 -10.25 18.24 11.89
C LEU A 121 -9.78 19.18 10.77
N PRO A 122 -8.47 19.48 10.68
CA PRO A 122 -7.86 20.09 9.50
C PRO A 122 -8.05 19.24 8.24
N GLU A 123 -8.13 19.86 7.05
CA GLU A 123 -8.37 19.15 5.78
C GLU A 123 -7.38 18.01 5.49
N ALA A 124 -6.11 18.18 5.87
CA ALA A 124 -5.08 17.15 5.70
C ALA A 124 -5.39 15.88 6.50
N GLN A 125 -5.94 16.03 7.71
CA GLN A 125 -6.33 14.90 8.57
C GLN A 125 -7.67 14.31 8.14
N GLN A 126 -8.61 15.15 7.68
CA GLN A 126 -9.88 14.66 7.11
C GLN A 126 -9.67 13.67 5.96
N LYS A 127 -8.62 13.87 5.13
CA LYS A 127 -8.27 12.93 4.04
C LYS A 127 -7.95 11.50 4.52
N LEU A 128 -7.49 11.35 5.76
CA LEU A 128 -7.18 10.05 6.38
C LEU A 128 -8.44 9.28 6.80
N TYR A 129 -9.58 9.95 6.93
CA TYR A 129 -10.84 9.31 7.30
C TYR A 129 -11.76 9.14 6.10
N LYS A 130 -12.62 8.13 6.18
CA LYS A 130 -13.67 7.83 5.22
C LYS A 130 -15.00 7.78 5.96
N GLY A 131 -15.98 8.55 5.49
CA GLY A 131 -17.35 8.47 6.01
C GLY A 131 -17.92 7.06 5.87
N VAL A 132 -18.41 6.50 6.97
CA VAL A 132 -19.18 5.27 7.00
C VAL A 132 -20.62 5.63 6.70
N ARG A 133 -21.08 5.22 5.53
CA ARG A 133 -22.46 5.40 5.10
C ARG A 133 -23.31 4.32 5.79
N GLN A 134 -24.09 4.71 6.80
CA GLN A 134 -25.05 3.82 7.44
C GLN A 134 -26.41 3.95 6.76
N ARG A 135 -26.92 2.84 6.22
CA ARG A 135 -28.24 2.79 5.60
C ARG A 135 -29.30 2.52 6.67
N GLU A 136 -30.33 3.35 6.70
CA GLU A 136 -31.54 3.15 7.47
C GLU A 136 -32.74 3.10 6.54
N ILE A 137 -33.64 2.14 6.76
CA ILE A 137 -34.86 2.02 5.98
C ILE A 137 -35.97 2.81 6.67
N MET A 138 -36.46 3.83 5.98
CA MET A 138 -37.66 4.58 6.36
C MET A 138 -38.84 4.14 5.49
N VAL A 139 -40.06 4.40 5.94
CA VAL A 139 -41.29 4.11 5.17
C VAL A 139 -41.98 5.44 4.86
N LEU A 140 -42.21 5.70 3.59
CA LEU A 140 -42.89 6.90 3.10
C LEU A 140 -44.27 6.58 2.54
N PHE A 141 -45.16 7.55 2.63
CA PHE A 141 -46.51 7.49 2.09
C PHE A 141 -46.69 8.62 1.08
N ASN A 142 -47.31 8.34 -0.05
CA ASN A 142 -47.70 9.38 -1.00
C ASN A 142 -48.80 10.25 -0.35
N ILE A 143 -48.86 11.54 -0.67
CA ILE A 143 -49.92 12.41 -0.13
C ILE A 143 -51.33 11.96 -0.54
N ASP A 144 -51.46 11.22 -1.64
CA ASP A 144 -52.71 10.61 -2.08
C ASP A 144 -53.21 9.52 -1.14
N GLN A 145 -52.32 8.94 -0.32
CA GLN A 145 -52.63 7.94 0.71
C GLN A 145 -53.05 8.57 2.04
N THR A 146 -53.20 9.90 2.09
CA THR A 146 -53.55 10.65 3.30
C THR A 146 -54.97 11.20 3.23
N THR A 147 -55.46 11.78 4.32
CA THR A 147 -56.72 12.52 4.32
C THR A 147 -56.63 13.87 3.62
N LEU A 148 -55.44 14.36 3.21
CA LEU A 148 -55.26 15.67 2.57
C LEU A 148 -56.22 15.92 1.38
N PRO A 149 -56.41 14.97 0.44
CA PRO A 149 -57.34 15.17 -0.68
C PRO A 149 -58.79 15.46 -0.27
N MET A 150 -59.19 15.03 0.94
CA MET A 150 -60.54 15.20 1.49
C MET A 150 -60.61 16.35 2.49
N ALA A 151 -59.58 16.50 3.32
CA ALA A 151 -59.52 17.48 4.41
C ALA A 151 -59.24 18.90 3.90
N ASP A 152 -58.45 19.04 2.82
CA ASP A 152 -58.12 20.32 2.19
C ASP A 152 -57.98 20.14 0.67
N ALA A 153 -59.14 19.96 0.02
CA ALA A 153 -59.22 19.67 -1.40
C ALA A 153 -58.68 20.80 -2.30
N GLU A 154 -58.74 22.05 -1.84
CA GLU A 154 -58.20 23.21 -2.57
C GLU A 154 -56.67 23.16 -2.59
N LYS A 155 -56.05 22.98 -1.42
CA LYS A 155 -54.60 22.80 -1.31
C LYS A 155 -54.12 21.59 -2.09
N TYR A 156 -54.86 20.47 -2.06
CA TYR A 156 -54.51 19.30 -2.85
C TYR A 156 -54.58 19.57 -4.36
N ARG A 157 -55.61 20.29 -4.83
CA ARG A 157 -55.73 20.69 -6.24
C ARG A 157 -54.57 21.60 -6.68
N ASP A 158 -54.16 22.53 -5.82
CA ASP A 158 -52.97 23.36 -6.06
C ASP A 158 -51.69 22.54 -6.20
N LEU A 159 -51.53 21.50 -5.37
CA LEU A 159 -50.40 20.58 -5.46
C LEU A 159 -50.44 19.76 -6.75
N GLN A 160 -51.62 19.32 -7.20
CA GLN A 160 -51.78 18.62 -8.48
C GLN A 160 -51.41 19.52 -9.66
N GLN A 161 -51.85 20.78 -9.67
CA GLN A 161 -51.50 21.73 -10.73
C GLN A 161 -50.00 22.05 -10.79
N ARG A 162 -49.27 21.90 -9.67
CA ARG A 162 -47.83 22.19 -9.60
C ARG A 162 -46.94 20.95 -9.79
N PHE A 163 -47.37 19.81 -9.27
CA PHE A 163 -46.55 18.59 -9.14
C PHE A 163 -47.21 17.33 -9.71
N GLY A 164 -48.42 17.45 -10.26
CA GLY A 164 -49.15 16.37 -10.89
C GLY A 164 -48.59 15.95 -12.24
N SER A 165 -49.37 15.22 -13.03
CA SER A 165 -49.00 14.78 -14.37
C SER A 165 -48.77 15.94 -15.33
N ARG A 166 -48.18 15.66 -16.48
CA ARG A 166 -48.02 16.65 -17.56
C ARG A 166 -49.38 17.22 -18.00
N ALA A 167 -50.44 16.41 -17.96
CA ALA A 167 -51.80 16.85 -18.24
C ALA A 167 -52.33 17.81 -17.15
N ASP A 168 -52.06 17.54 -15.88
CA ASP A 168 -52.51 18.38 -14.75
C ASP A 168 -51.85 19.77 -14.74
N ARG A 169 -50.62 19.89 -15.27
CA ARG A 169 -49.87 21.16 -15.31
C ARG A 169 -50.22 22.08 -16.49
N GLY A 170 -50.91 21.59 -17.51
CA GLY A 170 -51.55 22.36 -18.59
C GLY A 170 -50.65 23.07 -19.64
N TYR A 171 -49.43 23.51 -19.32
CA TYR A 171 -48.63 24.39 -20.19
C TYR A 171 -47.61 23.67 -21.11
N LEU A 172 -48.12 22.89 -22.06
CA LEU A 172 -47.31 22.05 -22.97
C LEU A 172 -46.24 22.80 -23.79
N GLN A 173 -46.53 24.00 -24.31
CA GLN A 173 -45.61 24.72 -25.22
C GLN A 173 -44.45 25.44 -24.51
N SER A 174 -44.69 26.06 -23.35
CA SER A 174 -43.61 26.68 -22.57
C SER A 174 -42.70 25.63 -21.96
N GLU A 175 -43.27 24.50 -21.51
CA GLU A 175 -42.50 23.34 -21.05
C GLU A 175 -41.61 22.77 -22.16
N GLU A 176 -42.09 22.70 -23.42
CA GLU A 176 -41.25 22.20 -24.53
C GLU A 176 -40.07 23.15 -24.86
N ARG A 177 -40.28 24.47 -24.87
CA ARG A 177 -39.17 25.43 -25.06
C ARG A 177 -38.16 25.34 -23.91
N GLN A 178 -38.66 25.23 -22.68
CA GLN A 178 -37.82 25.09 -21.49
C GLN A 178 -37.04 23.77 -21.52
N LEU A 179 -37.67 22.68 -21.98
CA LEU A 179 -37.03 21.38 -22.15
C LEU A 179 -35.86 21.47 -23.12
N ARG A 180 -36.06 22.06 -24.32
CA ARG A 180 -34.98 22.23 -25.31
C ARG A 180 -33.82 23.06 -24.75
N SER A 181 -34.12 24.16 -24.07
CA SER A 181 -33.11 24.99 -23.40
C SER A 181 -32.33 24.21 -22.32
N THR A 182 -33.04 23.42 -21.50
CA THR A 182 -32.45 22.60 -20.45
C THR A 182 -31.54 21.50 -21.03
N VAL A 183 -32.01 20.79 -22.07
CA VAL A 183 -31.22 19.75 -22.75
C VAL A 183 -30.00 20.36 -23.45
N ASN A 184 -30.12 21.51 -24.09
CA ASN A 184 -28.97 22.17 -24.71
C ASN A 184 -27.92 22.59 -23.66
N ARG A 185 -28.36 23.10 -22.51
CA ARG A 185 -27.46 23.40 -21.38
C ARG A 185 -26.79 22.13 -20.87
N PHE A 186 -27.55 21.05 -20.69
CA PHE A 186 -27.02 19.75 -20.30
C PHE A 186 -25.93 19.27 -21.25
N VAL A 187 -26.19 19.28 -22.56
CA VAL A 187 -25.20 18.87 -23.59
C VAL A 187 -23.94 19.74 -23.52
N ALA A 188 -24.09 21.05 -23.33
CA ALA A 188 -22.95 21.95 -23.18
C ALA A 188 -22.10 21.60 -21.95
N GLN A 189 -22.74 21.40 -20.79
CA GLN A 189 -22.06 21.04 -19.54
C GLN A 189 -21.38 19.66 -19.63
N VAL A 190 -22.05 18.67 -20.20
CA VAL A 190 -21.46 17.35 -20.46
C VAL A 190 -20.26 17.46 -21.39
N ARG A 191 -20.36 18.24 -22.47
CA ARG A 191 -19.28 18.43 -23.44
C ARG A 191 -18.05 19.10 -22.82
N GLU A 192 -18.26 20.03 -21.89
CA GLU A 192 -17.19 20.79 -21.24
C GLU A 192 -16.54 20.03 -20.09
N HIS A 193 -17.35 19.34 -19.28
CA HIS A 193 -16.92 18.81 -17.98
C HIS A 193 -16.89 17.28 -17.86
N LEU A 194 -17.50 16.55 -18.80
CA LEU A 194 -17.58 15.08 -18.76
C LEU A 194 -16.93 14.39 -19.95
N LEU A 195 -17.47 14.57 -21.17
CA LEU A 195 -17.00 13.90 -22.38
C LEU A 195 -17.50 14.58 -23.68
N PRO A 196 -16.78 14.47 -24.81
CA PRO A 196 -17.23 15.02 -26.08
C PRO A 196 -18.55 14.41 -26.59
N VAL A 197 -19.54 15.26 -26.87
CA VAL A 197 -20.75 14.87 -27.60
C VAL A 197 -20.62 15.34 -29.06
N ARG A 198 -20.63 14.40 -29.99
CA ARG A 198 -20.39 14.60 -31.43
C ARG A 198 -21.65 14.25 -32.23
N LYS A 199 -21.76 14.85 -33.42
CA LYS A 199 -22.78 14.46 -34.39
C LYS A 199 -22.39 13.14 -35.06
N ASP A 200 -23.33 12.22 -35.17
CA ASP A 200 -23.19 11.00 -35.96
C ASP A 200 -23.78 11.19 -37.35
N ALA A 201 -23.05 10.75 -38.39
CA ALA A 201 -23.50 10.81 -39.78
C ALA A 201 -24.20 9.52 -40.24
N ALA A 202 -24.00 8.40 -39.52
CA ALA A 202 -24.56 7.10 -39.84
C ALA A 202 -26.00 6.92 -39.33
N GLY A 203 -26.49 7.86 -38.50
CA GLY A 203 -27.85 7.88 -37.99
C GLY A 203 -28.05 7.01 -36.74
N MET A 204 -26.98 6.54 -36.09
CA MET A 204 -27.07 5.66 -34.93
C MET A 204 -26.37 6.25 -33.70
N ALA A 205 -27.13 6.40 -32.62
CA ALA A 205 -26.59 6.86 -31.36
C ALA A 205 -25.75 5.78 -30.67
N HIS A 206 -24.54 6.11 -30.27
CA HIS A 206 -23.66 5.19 -29.56
C HIS A 206 -22.57 5.93 -28.77
N PHE A 207 -22.09 5.29 -27.71
CA PHE A 207 -20.89 5.68 -26.99
C PHE A 207 -19.70 4.87 -27.53
N ASP A 208 -18.71 5.57 -28.08
CA ASP A 208 -17.45 4.98 -28.53
C ASP A 208 -16.48 4.95 -27.34
N THR A 209 -16.26 3.75 -26.80
CA THR A 209 -15.38 3.51 -25.65
C THR A 209 -13.92 3.85 -25.94
N ALA A 210 -13.44 3.63 -27.17
CA ALA A 210 -12.04 3.87 -27.53
C ALA A 210 -11.74 5.38 -27.69
N LYS A 211 -12.70 6.14 -28.25
CA LYS A 211 -12.57 7.59 -28.43
C LYS A 211 -13.08 8.40 -27.24
N ASP A 212 -13.66 7.72 -26.25
CA ASP A 212 -14.36 8.29 -25.11
C ASP A 212 -15.33 9.42 -25.52
N ALA A 213 -16.18 9.14 -26.51
CA ALA A 213 -17.08 10.13 -27.09
C ALA A 213 -18.47 9.56 -27.35
N VAL A 214 -19.51 10.35 -27.08
CA VAL A 214 -20.89 10.02 -27.44
C VAL A 214 -21.17 10.60 -28.83
N TYR A 215 -21.65 9.76 -29.72
CA TYR A 215 -22.11 10.12 -31.06
C TYR A 215 -23.64 10.10 -31.10
N MET A 216 -24.24 11.20 -31.51
CA MET A 216 -25.69 11.37 -31.57
C MET A 216 -26.15 11.82 -32.97
N PRO A 217 -27.19 11.18 -33.55
CA PRO A 217 -27.84 11.68 -34.76
C PRO A 217 -28.52 13.03 -34.52
N GLU A 218 -28.89 13.73 -35.59
CA GLU A 218 -29.64 14.98 -35.44
C GLU A 218 -31.04 14.70 -34.88
N ALA A 219 -31.52 15.56 -33.97
CA ALA A 219 -32.81 15.38 -33.30
C ALA A 219 -34.01 15.22 -34.27
N LYS A 220 -33.92 15.77 -35.49
CA LYS A 220 -34.93 15.64 -36.56
C LYS A 220 -35.05 14.22 -37.15
N GLN A 221 -34.08 13.34 -36.87
CA GLN A 221 -34.07 11.95 -37.31
C GLN A 221 -34.83 11.03 -36.33
N PHE A 222 -35.23 11.55 -35.18
CA PHE A 222 -36.08 10.86 -34.21
C PHE A 222 -37.55 11.24 -34.44
N GLU A 223 -38.46 10.28 -34.24
CA GLU A 223 -39.90 10.49 -34.39
C GLU A 223 -40.43 11.58 -33.46
N HIS A 224 -39.98 11.55 -32.21
CA HIS A 224 -40.26 12.58 -31.22
C HIS A 224 -38.98 13.11 -30.58
N TYR A 225 -39.00 14.39 -30.17
CA TYR A 225 -37.86 15.00 -29.50
C TYR A 225 -37.50 14.30 -28.19
N GLU A 226 -38.49 13.72 -27.50
CA GLU A 226 -38.27 12.93 -26.28
C GLU A 226 -37.49 11.63 -26.53
N ASP A 227 -37.61 10.99 -27.70
CA ASP A 227 -36.78 9.84 -28.07
C ASP A 227 -35.30 10.26 -28.22
N TYR A 228 -35.05 11.43 -28.83
CA TYR A 228 -33.70 12.00 -28.89
C TYR A 228 -33.13 12.25 -27.49
N VAL A 229 -33.93 12.81 -26.58
CA VAL A 229 -33.50 13.07 -25.20
C VAL A 229 -33.23 11.77 -24.45
N GLN A 230 -34.12 10.77 -24.55
CA GLN A 230 -33.95 9.47 -23.93
C GLN A 230 -32.65 8.79 -24.38
N GLU A 231 -32.38 8.81 -25.68
CA GLU A 231 -31.18 8.19 -26.25
C GLU A 231 -29.91 8.94 -25.84
N LEU A 232 -29.93 10.28 -25.85
CA LEU A 232 -28.82 11.09 -25.34
C LEU A 232 -28.52 10.75 -23.87
N MET A 233 -29.54 10.70 -23.02
CA MET A 233 -29.37 10.39 -21.59
C MET A 233 -28.83 8.97 -21.39
N ARG A 234 -29.27 8.00 -22.20
CA ARG A 234 -28.78 6.61 -22.20
C ARG A 234 -27.31 6.53 -22.55
N GLN A 235 -26.88 7.19 -23.63
CA GLN A 235 -25.48 7.18 -24.06
C GLN A 235 -24.56 7.89 -23.05
N VAL A 236 -24.97 9.02 -22.50
CA VAL A 236 -24.22 9.71 -21.44
C VAL A 236 -24.15 8.87 -20.16
N ALA A 237 -25.24 8.21 -19.78
CA ALA A 237 -25.27 7.30 -18.63
C ALA A 237 -24.33 6.10 -18.81
N GLY A 238 -24.35 5.45 -19.97
CA GLY A 238 -23.41 4.38 -20.31
C GLY A 238 -21.96 4.87 -20.29
N ALA A 239 -21.70 6.06 -20.82
CA ALA A 239 -20.37 6.64 -20.82
C ALA A 239 -19.81 6.79 -19.39
N THR A 240 -20.62 7.08 -18.37
CA THR A 240 -20.11 7.15 -16.98
C THR A 240 -19.39 5.87 -16.51
N GLY A 241 -19.66 4.71 -17.12
CA GLY A 241 -19.05 3.42 -16.80
C GLY A 241 -17.62 3.26 -17.32
N HIS A 242 -17.16 4.14 -18.21
CA HIS A 242 -15.82 4.09 -18.81
C HIS A 242 -14.69 4.01 -17.77
N ALA A 243 -13.56 3.42 -18.16
CA ALA A 243 -12.39 3.17 -17.31
C ALA A 243 -11.84 4.44 -16.64
N GLN A 244 -11.96 5.59 -17.30
CA GLN A 244 -11.50 6.88 -16.76
C GLN A 244 -12.48 7.53 -15.77
N ARG A 245 -13.66 6.94 -15.56
CA ARG A 245 -14.74 7.46 -14.70
C ARG A 245 -15.09 6.47 -13.59
N LEU A 246 -16.18 5.70 -13.73
CA LEU A 246 -16.62 4.74 -12.71
C LEU A 246 -16.03 3.34 -12.90
N ALA A 247 -15.41 3.06 -14.04
CA ALA A 247 -14.78 1.79 -14.36
C ALA A 247 -15.67 0.57 -14.04
N ARG A 248 -16.92 0.62 -14.52
CA ARG A 248 -17.90 -0.47 -14.32
C ARG A 248 -17.50 -1.69 -15.15
N GLU A 249 -17.74 -2.87 -14.61
CA GLU A 249 -17.24 -4.13 -15.17
C GLU A 249 -17.66 -4.37 -16.62
N GLY A 250 -18.91 -4.01 -16.97
CA GLY A 250 -19.41 -4.13 -18.35
C GLY A 250 -18.73 -3.21 -19.37
N MET A 251 -17.90 -2.24 -18.93
CA MET A 251 -17.28 -1.22 -19.78
C MET A 251 -15.75 -1.25 -19.79
N VAL A 252 -15.14 -2.14 -18.99
CA VAL A 252 -13.68 -2.18 -18.81
C VAL A 252 -13.16 -3.58 -19.06
N MET A 253 -12.08 -3.66 -19.84
CA MET A 253 -11.33 -4.90 -20.01
C MET A 253 -10.65 -5.25 -18.68
N GLN A 254 -11.24 -6.14 -17.88
CA GLN A 254 -10.58 -6.64 -16.69
C GLN A 254 -9.48 -7.62 -17.09
N GLY A 255 -8.24 -7.14 -17.07
CA GLY A 255 -7.09 -7.98 -17.34
C GLY A 255 -6.92 -8.41 -18.79
N GLY A 256 -7.26 -7.52 -19.71
CA GLY A 256 -7.21 -7.79 -21.15
C GLY A 256 -8.29 -8.75 -21.66
N LYS A 257 -9.22 -9.19 -20.79
CA LYS A 257 -10.41 -9.96 -21.18
C LYS A 257 -11.59 -9.02 -21.38
N ALA A 258 -12.38 -9.29 -22.42
CA ALA A 258 -13.66 -8.63 -22.63
C ALA A 258 -14.58 -8.87 -21.42
N PRO A 259 -15.43 -7.88 -21.07
CA PRO A 259 -16.47 -8.07 -20.08
C PRO A 259 -17.32 -9.31 -20.39
N SER A 260 -17.79 -10.01 -19.35
CA SER A 260 -18.71 -11.13 -19.54
C SER A 260 -20.05 -10.63 -20.13
N GLU A 261 -20.80 -11.51 -20.79
CA GLU A 261 -22.12 -11.16 -21.29
C GLU A 261 -23.04 -10.65 -20.17
N ASP A 262 -23.01 -11.28 -19.00
CA ASP A 262 -23.82 -10.84 -17.85
C ASP A 262 -23.41 -9.45 -17.36
N ALA A 263 -22.10 -9.11 -17.37
CA ALA A 263 -21.63 -7.77 -17.03
C ALA A 263 -22.08 -6.73 -18.06
N ILE A 264 -22.11 -7.08 -19.35
CA ILE A 264 -22.62 -6.20 -20.42
C ILE A 264 -24.14 -6.00 -20.26
N ARG A 265 -24.90 -7.07 -19.99
CA ARG A 265 -26.35 -7.01 -19.75
C ARG A 265 -26.67 -6.18 -18.51
N TYR A 266 -25.89 -6.31 -17.44
CA TYR A 266 -26.02 -5.51 -16.23
C TYR A 266 -25.68 -4.02 -16.48
N GLU A 267 -24.62 -3.73 -17.22
CA GLU A 267 -24.28 -2.36 -17.62
C GLU A 267 -25.40 -1.70 -18.42
N ARG A 268 -26.02 -2.47 -19.33
CA ARG A 268 -27.18 -2.01 -20.10
C ARG A 268 -28.35 -1.66 -19.16
N LEU A 269 -28.62 -2.48 -18.15
CA LEU A 269 -29.63 -2.18 -17.13
C LEU A 269 -29.31 -0.88 -16.40
N VAL A 270 -28.07 -0.69 -15.92
CA VAL A 270 -27.65 0.54 -15.23
C VAL A 270 -27.86 1.78 -16.11
N ALA A 271 -27.52 1.71 -17.40
CA ALA A 271 -27.74 2.80 -18.34
C ALA A 271 -29.23 3.11 -18.57
N GLU A 272 -30.09 2.10 -18.68
CA GLU A 272 -31.55 2.27 -18.79
C GLU A 272 -32.14 2.90 -17.52
N LEU A 273 -31.76 2.42 -16.34
CA LEU A 273 -32.28 2.94 -15.07
C LEU A 273 -31.81 4.39 -14.83
N ALA A 274 -30.53 4.67 -15.05
CA ALA A 274 -29.98 6.01 -14.86
C ALA A 274 -30.57 7.02 -15.86
N SER A 275 -30.74 6.63 -17.12
CA SER A 275 -31.40 7.49 -18.12
C SER A 275 -32.88 7.70 -17.81
N GLY A 276 -33.59 6.69 -17.32
CA GLY A 276 -34.98 6.83 -16.89
C GLY A 276 -35.17 7.82 -15.74
N VAL A 277 -34.24 7.85 -14.77
CA VAL A 277 -34.25 8.88 -13.72
C VAL A 277 -34.00 10.28 -14.32
N LYS A 278 -33.08 10.45 -15.28
CA LYS A 278 -32.90 11.75 -15.97
C LYS A 278 -34.15 12.17 -16.76
N MET A 279 -34.84 11.24 -17.40
CA MET A 279 -36.10 11.54 -18.08
C MET A 279 -37.16 12.03 -17.09
N MET A 280 -37.28 11.38 -15.94
CA MET A 280 -38.18 11.80 -14.87
C MET A 280 -37.79 13.15 -14.25
N GLU A 281 -36.49 13.48 -14.14
CA GLU A 281 -36.03 14.83 -13.75
C GLU A 281 -36.53 15.92 -14.70
N LEU A 282 -36.69 15.59 -15.99
CA LEU A 282 -37.21 16.48 -17.03
C LEU A 282 -38.74 16.42 -17.17
N GLY A 283 -39.43 15.64 -16.34
CA GLY A 283 -40.88 15.46 -16.43
C GLY A 283 -41.32 14.64 -17.65
N LEU A 284 -40.43 13.83 -18.21
CA LEU A 284 -40.67 13.00 -19.39
C LEU A 284 -40.87 11.53 -19.02
N PRO A 285 -41.63 10.76 -19.85
CA PRO A 285 -41.72 9.32 -19.72
C PRO A 285 -40.42 8.65 -20.18
N ALA A 286 -40.05 7.54 -19.54
CA ALA A 286 -38.87 6.77 -19.89
C ALA A 286 -39.26 5.47 -20.61
N ARG A 287 -38.58 5.20 -21.73
CA ARG A 287 -38.82 4.05 -22.60
C ARG A 287 -37.56 3.21 -22.72
N LEU A 288 -37.69 1.89 -22.59
CA LEU A 288 -36.57 0.96 -22.84
C LEU A 288 -36.15 1.01 -24.30
N ALA A 289 -34.86 0.86 -24.59
CA ALA A 289 -34.42 0.67 -25.97
C ALA A 289 -34.96 -0.66 -26.53
N ASN A 290 -35.16 -0.72 -27.85
CA ASN A 290 -35.64 -1.93 -28.52
C ASN A 290 -34.73 -3.14 -28.23
N ASP A 291 -33.40 -2.94 -28.24
CA ASP A 291 -32.43 -4.00 -27.95
C ASP A 291 -32.36 -4.37 -26.46
N SER A 292 -32.94 -3.56 -25.58
CA SER A 292 -33.03 -3.81 -24.14
C SER A 292 -34.28 -4.62 -23.77
N LEU A 293 -35.34 -4.61 -24.59
CA LEU A 293 -36.58 -5.35 -24.31
C LEU A 293 -36.37 -6.86 -24.15
N PRO A 294 -35.58 -7.55 -25.00
CA PRO A 294 -35.31 -8.98 -24.83
C PRO A 294 -34.53 -9.32 -23.54
N LEU A 295 -33.85 -8.34 -22.93
CA LEU A 295 -33.05 -8.54 -21.72
C LEU A 295 -33.88 -8.53 -20.44
N VAL A 296 -35.15 -8.11 -20.49
CA VAL A 296 -36.02 -7.98 -19.32
C VAL A 296 -36.24 -9.32 -18.61
N GLU A 297 -36.39 -10.42 -19.35
CA GLU A 297 -36.52 -11.76 -18.77
C GLU A 297 -35.28 -12.11 -17.92
N HIS A 298 -34.09 -11.87 -18.47
CA HIS A 298 -32.83 -12.09 -17.78
C HIS A 298 -32.70 -11.20 -16.53
N TRP A 299 -32.96 -9.90 -16.65
CA TRP A 299 -32.88 -8.98 -15.49
C TRP A 299 -33.87 -9.35 -14.39
N THR A 300 -35.08 -9.79 -14.76
CA THR A 300 -36.11 -10.21 -13.81
C THR A 300 -35.66 -11.44 -13.04
N ARG A 301 -35.08 -12.43 -13.74
CA ARG A 301 -34.50 -13.61 -13.11
C ARG A 301 -33.35 -13.26 -12.15
N GLU A 302 -32.40 -12.42 -12.58
CA GLU A 302 -31.29 -11.99 -11.72
C GLU A 302 -31.79 -11.23 -10.48
N LEU A 303 -32.80 -10.37 -10.63
CA LEU A 303 -33.42 -9.65 -9.51
C LEU A 303 -34.10 -10.59 -8.49
N GLN A 304 -34.64 -11.72 -8.94
CA GLN A 304 -35.29 -12.72 -8.08
C GLN A 304 -34.29 -13.68 -7.43
N GLU A 305 -33.30 -14.15 -8.19
CA GLU A 305 -32.35 -15.18 -7.76
C GLU A 305 -31.18 -14.61 -6.96
N ASN A 306 -30.81 -13.34 -7.16
CA ASN A 306 -29.66 -12.71 -6.51
C ASN A 306 -30.09 -11.62 -5.50
N PRO A 307 -30.04 -11.90 -4.18
CA PRO A 307 -30.44 -10.96 -3.12
C PRO A 307 -29.63 -9.66 -3.05
N HIS A 308 -28.49 -9.58 -3.74
CA HIS A 308 -27.59 -8.44 -3.76
C HIS A 308 -27.73 -7.59 -5.03
N TYR A 309 -28.46 -8.05 -6.04
CA TYR A 309 -28.57 -7.38 -7.33
C TYR A 309 -29.16 -5.97 -7.19
N ILE A 310 -30.18 -5.82 -6.35
CA ILE A 310 -30.80 -4.52 -6.08
C ILE A 310 -29.87 -3.54 -5.34
N ASP A 311 -28.96 -4.01 -4.47
CA ASP A 311 -27.98 -3.15 -3.81
C ASP A 311 -26.91 -2.68 -4.79
N ALA A 312 -26.52 -3.54 -5.74
CA ALA A 312 -25.59 -3.19 -6.81
C ALA A 312 -26.21 -2.11 -7.71
N ILE A 313 -27.46 -2.31 -8.14
CA ILE A 313 -28.23 -1.32 -8.91
C ILE A 313 -28.31 0.01 -8.17
N GLU A 314 -28.64 -0.03 -6.87
CA GLU A 314 -28.69 1.16 -6.03
C GLU A 314 -27.36 1.92 -6.06
N SER A 315 -26.24 1.22 -5.88
CA SER A 315 -24.91 1.82 -5.90
C SER A 315 -24.62 2.45 -7.26
N ASP A 316 -24.75 1.68 -8.34
CA ASP A 316 -24.29 2.09 -9.67
C ASP A 316 -25.17 3.18 -10.29
N VAL A 317 -26.48 3.14 -10.09
CA VAL A 317 -27.39 4.22 -10.54
C VAL A 317 -27.11 5.52 -9.80
N ASN A 318 -26.90 5.46 -8.48
CA ASN A 318 -26.55 6.64 -7.70
C ASN A 318 -25.19 7.22 -8.11
N ASN A 319 -24.19 6.37 -8.36
CA ASN A 319 -22.86 6.80 -8.79
C ASN A 319 -22.87 7.39 -10.20
N ALA A 320 -23.54 6.75 -11.16
CA ALA A 320 -23.67 7.23 -12.53
C ALA A 320 -24.28 8.63 -12.57
N LEU A 321 -25.39 8.83 -11.86
CA LEU A 321 -26.05 10.13 -11.81
C LEU A 321 -25.30 11.15 -10.94
N GLY A 322 -24.54 10.69 -9.95
CA GLY A 322 -23.59 11.54 -9.23
C GLY A 322 -22.53 12.14 -10.14
N VAL A 323 -21.95 11.34 -11.05
CA VAL A 323 -20.98 11.81 -12.05
C VAL A 323 -21.62 12.80 -13.01
N ILE A 324 -22.82 12.50 -13.52
CA ILE A 324 -23.54 13.39 -14.44
C ILE A 324 -23.87 14.72 -13.77
N ARG A 325 -24.38 14.70 -12.53
CA ARG A 325 -24.75 15.92 -11.79
C ARG A 325 -23.56 16.82 -11.49
N LYS A 326 -22.39 16.25 -11.22
CA LYS A 326 -21.14 17.03 -11.07
C LYS A 326 -20.79 17.77 -12.35
N ALA A 327 -20.85 17.09 -13.49
CA ALA A 327 -20.64 17.74 -14.78
C ALA A 327 -21.68 18.83 -15.06
N GLU A 328 -22.96 18.61 -14.72
CA GLU A 328 -24.02 19.63 -14.82
C GLU A 328 -23.77 20.86 -13.93
N GLN A 329 -23.01 20.71 -12.85
CA GLN A 329 -22.64 21.77 -11.91
C GLN A 329 -21.34 22.50 -12.29
N GLY A 330 -20.72 22.14 -13.42
CA GLY A 330 -19.45 22.72 -13.86
C GLY A 330 -18.22 22.08 -13.22
N GLU A 331 -18.38 21.03 -12.42
CA GLU A 331 -17.26 20.29 -11.87
C GLU A 331 -16.66 19.39 -12.95
N LYS A 332 -15.44 19.69 -13.38
CA LYS A 332 -14.69 18.81 -14.28
C LYS A 332 -14.49 17.47 -13.56
N VAL A 333 -15.02 16.40 -14.15
CA VAL A 333 -14.85 15.06 -13.61
C VAL A 333 -13.39 14.66 -13.86
N GLU A 334 -12.53 14.88 -12.86
CA GLU A 334 -11.09 14.66 -12.96
C GLU A 334 -10.77 13.19 -13.24
N TYR A 335 -9.97 12.98 -14.28
CA TYR A 335 -9.33 11.71 -14.60
C TYR A 335 -8.54 11.21 -13.38
N ALA A 336 -8.77 9.97 -12.94
CA ALA A 336 -8.11 9.37 -11.79
C ALA A 336 -6.57 9.51 -11.84
N THR A 337 -5.99 9.52 -13.04
CA THR A 337 -4.57 9.75 -13.32
C THR A 337 -4.06 11.15 -12.92
N LEU A 338 -4.83 12.21 -13.16
CA LEU A 338 -4.40 13.60 -12.85
C LEU A 338 -4.43 13.89 -11.35
N ARG A 339 -5.38 13.28 -10.62
CA ARG A 339 -5.49 13.39 -9.17
C ARG A 339 -4.31 12.76 -8.45
N THR A 340 -3.84 11.62 -8.96
CA THR A 340 -2.66 10.92 -8.45
C THR A 340 -1.40 11.77 -8.70
N GLN A 341 -1.21 12.28 -9.92
CA GLN A 341 -0.04 13.12 -10.26
C GLN A 341 0.09 14.37 -9.38
N ARG A 342 -1.02 15.07 -9.10
CA ARG A 342 -1.01 16.29 -8.28
C ARG A 342 -0.66 16.04 -6.81
N GLN A 343 -1.10 14.90 -6.26
CA GLN A 343 -0.73 14.49 -4.90
C GLN A 343 0.71 14.02 -4.81
N THR A 344 1.24 13.40 -5.88
CA THR A 344 2.66 13.05 -5.98
C THR A 344 3.54 14.31 -5.97
N SER A 345 3.15 15.36 -6.70
CA SER A 345 3.89 16.64 -6.74
C SER A 345 3.83 17.42 -5.40
N GLU A 346 2.68 17.45 -4.72
CA GLU A 346 2.54 18.14 -3.42
C GLU A 346 3.33 17.45 -2.27
N MET A 347 3.60 16.15 -2.38
CA MET A 347 4.47 15.43 -1.43
C MET A 347 5.96 15.62 -1.71
N GLN A 348 6.33 15.89 -2.97
CA GLN A 348 7.71 16.18 -3.37
C GLN A 348 8.17 17.58 -2.89
N GLU A 349 7.26 18.55 -2.72
CA GLU A 349 7.59 19.91 -2.27
C GLU A 349 7.91 20.04 -0.76
N ARG A 350 7.55 19.05 0.07
CA ARG A 350 7.72 19.12 1.55
C ARG A 350 9.03 18.53 2.07
N GLN A 351 9.74 17.77 1.26
CA GLN A 351 11.09 17.30 1.54
C GLN A 351 12.01 18.20 0.71
N GLY A 352 13.10 18.73 1.27
CA GLY A 352 14.11 19.41 0.46
C GLY A 352 14.52 18.54 -0.74
N PRO A 353 15.12 19.10 -1.80
CA PRO A 353 15.42 18.36 -3.02
C PRO A 353 16.18 17.07 -2.69
N GLN A 354 15.56 15.92 -2.96
CA GLN A 354 16.19 14.62 -2.75
C GLN A 354 17.40 14.53 -3.69
N VAL A 355 18.59 14.28 -3.12
CA VAL A 355 19.85 14.18 -3.87
C VAL A 355 20.11 12.72 -4.17
N ASP A 356 20.30 12.38 -5.45
CA ASP A 356 20.72 11.03 -5.86
C ASP A 356 22.26 10.90 -5.96
N ALA A 357 22.78 9.71 -6.27
CA ALA A 357 24.23 9.51 -6.38
C ALA A 357 24.88 10.25 -7.56
N ARG A 358 24.15 10.53 -8.65
CA ARG A 358 24.65 11.32 -9.77
C ARG A 358 24.76 12.79 -9.37
N GLU A 359 23.73 13.33 -8.74
CA GLU A 359 23.71 14.69 -8.21
C GLU A 359 24.76 14.88 -7.10
N SER A 360 24.95 13.88 -6.23
CA SER A 360 26.01 13.87 -5.22
C SER A 360 27.40 13.98 -5.86
N ALA A 361 27.66 13.24 -6.94
CA ALA A 361 28.92 13.32 -7.67
C ALA A 361 29.14 14.72 -8.28
N ILE A 362 28.08 15.36 -8.78
CA ILE A 362 28.11 16.74 -9.29
C ILE A 362 28.40 17.73 -8.16
N LEU A 363 27.69 17.64 -7.03
CA LEU A 363 27.88 18.50 -5.87
C LEU A 363 29.31 18.39 -5.31
N VAL A 364 29.86 17.18 -5.21
CA VAL A 364 31.26 16.99 -4.78
C VAL A 364 32.25 17.61 -5.77
N ASP A 365 32.03 17.49 -7.08
CA ASP A 365 32.88 18.12 -8.10
C ASP A 365 32.87 19.65 -7.98
N ILE A 366 31.70 20.25 -7.71
CA ILE A 366 31.57 21.69 -7.43
C ILE A 366 32.32 22.07 -6.15
N LEU A 367 32.15 21.29 -5.07
CA LEU A 367 32.84 21.54 -3.79
C LEU A 367 34.36 21.46 -3.92
N ARG A 368 34.88 20.59 -4.80
CA ARG A 368 36.31 20.47 -5.05
C ARG A 368 36.93 21.71 -5.66
N THR A 369 36.15 22.51 -6.37
CA THR A 369 36.60 23.79 -6.95
C THR A 369 36.27 24.97 -6.04
N GLY A 370 35.78 24.73 -4.82
CA GLY A 370 35.32 25.79 -3.92
C GLY A 370 34.08 26.52 -4.43
N GLY A 371 33.29 25.88 -5.31
CA GLY A 371 32.16 26.51 -6.00
C GLY A 371 32.56 27.38 -7.21
N MET A 372 33.84 27.42 -7.57
CA MET A 372 34.33 28.24 -8.67
C MET A 372 33.95 27.71 -10.06
N ALA A 373 33.66 26.41 -10.19
CA ALA A 373 33.19 25.82 -11.45
C ALA A 373 31.95 24.94 -11.28
N ILE A 374 31.02 25.09 -12.22
CA ILE A 374 29.90 24.17 -12.48
C ILE A 374 29.95 23.86 -13.99
N ASP A 375 30.72 22.85 -14.36
CA ASP A 375 31.01 22.54 -15.77
C ASP A 375 29.78 21.96 -16.48
N GLY A 376 29.44 22.50 -17.65
CA GLY A 376 28.29 22.04 -18.43
C GLY A 376 28.41 20.57 -18.89
N ARG A 377 29.63 20.05 -19.04
CA ARG A 377 29.88 18.65 -19.44
C ARG A 377 29.55 17.63 -18.35
N ASN A 378 29.29 18.10 -17.13
CA ASN A 378 28.79 17.26 -16.03
C ASN A 378 27.29 16.94 -16.19
N PHE A 379 26.63 17.54 -17.19
CA PHE A 379 25.21 17.39 -17.47
C PHE A 379 24.98 16.84 -18.88
N PRO A 380 23.93 16.03 -19.09
CA PRO A 380 23.61 15.49 -20.41
C PRO A 380 23.13 16.57 -21.39
N SER A 381 22.56 17.67 -20.87
CA SER A 381 22.10 18.80 -21.68
C SER A 381 22.13 20.12 -20.89
N PRO A 382 22.09 21.29 -21.58
CA PRO A 382 21.94 22.59 -20.94
C PRO A 382 20.66 22.72 -20.09
N GLU A 383 19.56 22.08 -20.50
CA GLU A 383 18.30 22.06 -19.76
C GLU A 383 18.44 21.30 -18.45
N ALA A 384 19.12 20.14 -18.47
CA ALA A 384 19.40 19.36 -17.26
C ALA A 384 20.28 20.14 -16.28
N ARG A 385 21.26 20.90 -16.80
CA ARG A 385 22.08 21.82 -16.01
C ARG A 385 21.24 22.91 -15.36
N ASN A 386 20.34 23.54 -16.10
CA ASN A 386 19.46 24.59 -15.57
C ASN A 386 18.51 24.05 -14.51
N ALA A 387 17.93 22.87 -14.73
CA ALA A 387 17.08 22.20 -13.75
C ALA A 387 17.84 21.88 -12.45
N PHE A 388 19.10 21.46 -12.54
CA PHE A 388 19.96 21.26 -11.37
C PHE A 388 20.20 22.56 -10.60
N LEU A 389 20.52 23.65 -11.30
CA LEU A 389 20.76 24.96 -10.67
C LEU A 389 19.51 25.52 -9.99
N GLU A 390 18.34 25.28 -10.57
CA GLU A 390 17.05 25.65 -9.99
C GLU A 390 16.75 24.78 -8.75
N LYS A 391 16.89 23.46 -8.88
CA LYS A 391 16.69 22.49 -7.79
C LYS A 391 17.49 22.83 -6.53
N PHE A 392 18.73 23.29 -6.68
CA PHE A 392 19.65 23.63 -5.58
C PHE A 392 19.80 25.14 -5.32
N ASN A 393 18.97 25.98 -5.93
CA ASN A 393 19.01 27.45 -5.78
C ASN A 393 20.39 28.09 -6.07
N LEU A 394 21.13 27.55 -7.04
CA LEU A 394 22.50 27.99 -7.39
C LEU A 394 22.53 29.06 -8.49
N GLY A 395 21.44 29.22 -9.25
CA GLY A 395 21.42 30.02 -10.49
C GLY A 395 21.82 31.49 -10.33
N TYR A 396 21.40 32.15 -9.23
CA TYR A 396 21.78 33.54 -8.96
C TYR A 396 23.28 33.66 -8.70
N TYR A 397 23.81 32.85 -7.79
CA TYR A 397 25.22 32.90 -7.40
C TYR A 397 26.15 32.52 -8.55
N GLU A 398 25.74 31.54 -9.36
CA GLU A 398 26.50 31.16 -10.55
C GLU A 398 26.62 32.32 -11.55
N ARG A 399 25.53 33.02 -11.83
CA ARG A 399 25.54 34.15 -12.77
C ARG A 399 26.49 35.25 -12.30
N GLN A 400 26.37 35.65 -11.03
CA GLN A 400 27.22 36.69 -10.44
C GLN A 400 28.70 36.29 -10.42
N LYS A 401 29.00 35.03 -10.07
CA LYS A 401 30.35 34.48 -10.13
C LYS A 401 30.93 34.52 -11.56
N ASN A 402 30.16 34.11 -12.56
CA ASN A 402 30.62 34.11 -13.97
C ASN A 402 30.82 35.53 -14.50
N GLU A 403 29.94 36.49 -14.16
CA GLU A 403 30.10 37.91 -14.51
C GLU A 403 31.36 38.52 -13.89
N ALA A 404 31.70 38.14 -12.65
CA ALA A 404 32.94 38.55 -12.00
C ALA A 404 34.18 37.93 -12.69
N LEU A 405 34.15 36.63 -13.02
CA LEU A 405 35.26 35.95 -13.70
C LEU A 405 35.59 36.52 -15.09
N LEU A 406 34.61 37.08 -15.80
CA LEU A 406 34.87 37.74 -17.11
C LEU A 406 35.78 38.98 -16.96
N ARG A 407 35.75 39.66 -15.81
CA ARG A 407 36.55 40.86 -15.52
C ARG A 407 37.97 40.54 -15.03
N VAL A 408 38.32 39.27 -14.83
CA VAL A 408 39.66 38.82 -14.41
C VAL A 408 40.68 38.88 -15.56
N THR A 409 40.22 39.21 -16.78
CA THR A 409 41.07 39.39 -17.97
C THR A 409 41.34 40.86 -18.33
N ASP A 410 41.01 41.78 -17.42
CA ASP A 410 41.26 43.22 -17.59
C ASP A 410 42.76 43.54 -17.54
N GLU A 411 43.16 44.68 -18.12
CA GLU A 411 44.55 45.14 -18.11
C GLU A 411 44.94 45.79 -16.76
N ASP A 412 43.96 46.25 -15.98
CA ASP A 412 44.17 46.85 -14.67
C ASP A 412 44.21 45.78 -13.55
N ALA A 413 45.38 45.66 -12.90
CA ALA A 413 45.62 44.68 -11.84
C ALA A 413 44.69 44.84 -10.62
N ASP A 414 44.28 46.06 -10.28
CA ASP A 414 43.39 46.32 -9.15
C ASP A 414 41.96 45.84 -9.46
N VAL A 415 41.53 45.99 -10.72
CA VAL A 415 40.23 45.49 -11.20
C VAL A 415 40.20 43.97 -11.20
N VAL A 416 41.29 43.32 -11.63
CA VAL A 416 41.45 41.87 -11.62
C VAL A 416 41.36 41.31 -10.19
N GLU A 417 42.02 41.96 -9.23
CA GLU A 417 42.00 41.52 -7.82
C GLU A 417 40.60 41.65 -7.19
N ILE A 418 39.91 42.77 -7.44
CA ILE A 418 38.54 42.99 -6.96
C ILE A 418 37.56 41.98 -7.59
N ALA A 419 37.64 41.80 -8.91
CA ALA A 419 36.79 40.87 -9.65
C ALA A 419 36.98 39.42 -9.18
N TYR A 420 38.23 38.99 -8.97
CA TYR A 420 38.51 37.65 -8.46
C TYR A 420 38.03 37.47 -7.00
N THR A 421 38.19 38.49 -6.16
CA THR A 421 37.67 38.47 -4.78
C THR A 421 36.14 38.33 -4.76
N GLU A 422 35.45 39.03 -5.65
CA GLU A 422 34.00 38.93 -5.82
C GLU A 422 33.58 37.53 -6.32
N ALA A 423 34.29 36.99 -7.31
CA ALA A 423 34.07 35.64 -7.80
C ALA A 423 34.24 34.59 -6.69
N LEU A 424 35.29 34.72 -5.86
CA LEU A 424 35.52 33.86 -4.69
C LEU A 424 34.37 33.95 -3.67
N ALA A 425 33.84 35.14 -3.42
CA ALA A 425 32.72 35.32 -2.48
C ALA A 425 31.46 34.60 -2.95
N TYR A 426 31.13 34.66 -4.24
CA TYR A 426 30.00 33.93 -4.81
C TYR A 426 30.26 32.42 -4.95
N GLY A 427 31.49 32.02 -5.28
CA GLY A 427 31.92 30.62 -5.26
C GLY A 427 31.75 30.00 -3.86
N ALA A 428 32.15 30.71 -2.81
CA ALA A 428 31.96 30.26 -1.43
C ALA A 428 30.49 30.09 -1.06
N LYS A 429 29.58 30.95 -1.56
CA LYS A 429 28.13 30.79 -1.36
C LYS A 429 27.58 29.55 -2.08
N ILE A 430 28.03 29.30 -3.30
CA ILE A 430 27.71 28.06 -4.04
C ILE A 430 28.18 26.84 -3.26
N ALA A 431 29.41 26.86 -2.75
CA ALA A 431 29.96 25.76 -1.96
C ALA A 431 29.19 25.54 -0.66
N THR A 432 28.79 26.60 0.05
CA THR A 432 27.95 26.48 1.25
C THR A 432 26.60 25.87 0.94
N ALA A 433 25.90 26.35 -0.10
CA ALA A 433 24.63 25.78 -0.54
C ALA A 433 24.80 24.28 -0.91
N CYS A 434 25.86 23.93 -1.65
CA CYS A 434 26.13 22.53 -1.98
C CYS A 434 26.35 21.67 -0.73
N ARG A 435 27.01 22.19 0.33
CA ARG A 435 27.20 21.46 1.60
C ARG A 435 25.91 21.24 2.37
N GLU A 436 24.97 22.17 2.32
CA GLU A 436 23.67 22.02 2.97
C GLU A 436 22.85 20.86 2.38
N TYR A 437 23.03 20.63 1.07
CA TYR A 437 22.36 19.54 0.36
C TYR A 437 23.20 18.26 0.26
N LEU A 438 24.51 18.32 0.54
CA LEU A 438 25.37 17.13 0.54
C LEU A 438 25.09 16.32 1.81
N PRO A 439 24.44 15.15 1.71
CA PRO A 439 24.14 14.35 2.90
C PRO A 439 25.43 13.84 3.57
N THR A 440 25.39 13.62 4.89
CA THR A 440 26.51 13.03 5.65
C THR A 440 26.93 11.65 5.13
N GLU A 441 26.02 10.98 4.43
CA GLU A 441 26.25 9.77 3.64
C GLU A 441 25.67 10.00 2.25
N TRP A 442 26.41 9.72 1.18
CA TRP A 442 25.87 9.74 -0.19
C TRP A 442 24.58 8.89 -0.22
N ASN A 443 23.41 9.50 -0.43
CA ASN A 443 22.08 8.94 -0.17
C ASN A 443 21.82 8.51 1.30
N THR A 444 20.58 8.71 1.78
CA THR A 444 20.14 8.25 3.12
C THR A 444 19.65 6.79 3.13
N LYS A 445 19.52 6.16 1.96
CA LYS A 445 19.11 4.76 1.77
C LYS A 445 19.85 4.21 0.53
N GLY A 446 20.72 3.22 0.70
CA GLY A 446 21.45 2.58 -0.40
C GLY A 446 22.35 1.44 0.07
N ASN A 447 22.72 0.53 -0.83
CA ASN A 447 23.80 -0.43 -0.62
C ASN A 447 25.12 0.21 -1.11
N TYR A 448 26.22 -0.02 -0.41
CA TYR A 448 27.51 0.62 -0.70
C TYR A 448 28.65 -0.38 -0.84
N ARG A 449 28.34 -1.65 -1.14
CA ARG A 449 29.33 -2.73 -1.15
C ARG A 449 30.48 -2.40 -2.09
N ILE A 450 30.16 -1.92 -3.29
CA ILE A 450 31.15 -1.57 -4.31
C ILE A 450 31.98 -0.39 -3.82
N ALA A 451 31.34 0.68 -3.36
CA ALA A 451 32.06 1.86 -2.89
C ALA A 451 32.99 1.56 -1.69
N GLU A 452 32.57 0.72 -0.73
CA GLU A 452 33.41 0.30 0.39
C GLU A 452 34.61 -0.57 -0.05
N GLU A 453 34.41 -1.48 -1.00
CA GLU A 453 35.48 -2.29 -1.57
C GLU A 453 36.55 -1.41 -2.27
N LEU A 454 36.09 -0.41 -3.02
CA LEU A 454 36.95 0.53 -3.74
C LEU A 454 37.78 1.44 -2.83
N LYS A 455 37.39 1.68 -1.57
CA LYS A 455 38.13 2.57 -0.65
C LYS A 455 39.55 2.09 -0.34
N SER A 456 39.77 0.78 -0.39
CA SER A 456 41.06 0.16 -0.02
C SER A 456 42.12 0.27 -1.13
N VAL A 457 41.71 0.57 -2.36
CA VAL A 457 42.58 0.53 -3.54
C VAL A 457 43.45 1.78 -3.71
N PRO A 458 42.93 3.04 -3.63
CA PRO A 458 43.75 4.22 -3.87
C PRO A 458 44.81 4.42 -2.79
N ASP A 459 46.08 4.20 -3.14
CA ASP A 459 47.20 4.29 -2.20
C ASP A 459 48.39 5.10 -2.74
N ARG A 460 49.01 5.89 -1.85
CA ARG A 460 50.11 6.79 -2.21
C ARG A 460 51.41 6.05 -2.51
N SER A 461 51.65 4.91 -1.88
CA SER A 461 52.87 4.13 -2.05
C SER A 461 52.83 3.28 -3.32
N THR A 462 51.70 2.63 -3.60
CA THR A 462 51.50 1.82 -4.80
C THR A 462 51.22 2.65 -6.05
N LYS A 463 50.80 3.91 -5.87
CA LYS A 463 50.35 4.84 -6.92
C LYS A 463 49.12 4.35 -7.69
N GLU A 464 48.32 3.50 -7.07
CA GLU A 464 47.08 2.98 -7.63
C GLU A 464 45.93 3.97 -7.45
N MET A 465 45.05 4.02 -8.45
CA MET A 465 43.79 4.75 -8.40
C MET A 465 42.65 3.87 -8.93
N VAL A 466 41.42 4.24 -8.59
CA VAL A 466 40.23 3.63 -9.16
C VAL A 466 39.67 4.56 -10.23
N VAL A 467 39.23 3.96 -11.34
CA VAL A 467 38.53 4.66 -12.42
C VAL A 467 37.18 3.98 -12.62
N VAL A 468 36.11 4.77 -12.59
CA VAL A 468 34.75 4.36 -12.95
C VAL A 468 34.38 5.11 -14.21
N ARG A 469 34.16 4.38 -15.31
CA ARG A 469 33.91 4.96 -16.63
C ARG A 469 32.51 4.64 -17.12
N ASP A 470 31.78 5.69 -17.47
CA ASP A 470 30.51 5.61 -18.17
C ASP A 470 30.75 5.85 -19.67
N ARG A 471 30.50 4.82 -20.48
CA ARG A 471 30.71 4.89 -21.94
C ARG A 471 29.60 5.63 -22.68
N GLU A 472 28.41 5.72 -22.08
CA GLU A 472 27.26 6.38 -22.70
C GLU A 472 27.38 7.90 -22.58
N THR A 473 27.72 8.38 -21.38
CA THR A 473 27.89 9.82 -21.13
C THR A 473 29.32 10.32 -21.43
N GLY A 474 30.29 9.40 -21.46
CA GLY A 474 31.72 9.72 -21.56
C GLY A 474 32.33 10.26 -20.27
N ILE A 475 31.61 10.23 -19.15
CA ILE A 475 32.11 10.71 -17.86
C ILE A 475 33.03 9.64 -17.23
N ALA A 476 34.17 10.06 -16.71
CA ALA A 476 35.08 9.22 -15.93
C ALA A 476 35.29 9.77 -14.52
N ASP A 477 35.01 8.97 -13.51
CA ASP A 477 35.25 9.27 -12.10
C ASP A 477 36.55 8.64 -11.64
N VAL A 478 37.47 9.46 -11.14
CA VAL A 478 38.79 9.02 -10.68
C VAL A 478 38.88 9.19 -9.17
N VAL A 479 39.07 8.08 -8.45
CA VAL A 479 39.22 8.08 -6.99
C VAL A 479 40.70 8.03 -6.62
N LEU A 480 41.15 9.05 -5.89
CA LEU A 480 42.51 9.26 -5.47
C LEU A 480 42.69 9.02 -3.96
N PRO A 481 43.94 8.81 -3.48
CA PRO A 481 44.22 8.75 -2.06
C PRO A 481 43.79 10.04 -1.33
N ALA A 482 43.60 9.92 0.00
CA ALA A 482 43.25 11.04 0.86
C ALA A 482 44.19 12.25 0.68
N GLY A 483 43.65 13.47 0.76
CA GLY A 483 44.42 14.71 0.67
C GLY A 483 44.68 15.25 -0.75
N ALA A 484 44.07 14.68 -1.79
CA ALA A 484 44.12 15.26 -3.14
C ALA A 484 43.18 16.47 -3.26
N THR A 485 43.71 17.69 -3.26
CA THR A 485 42.92 18.94 -3.44
C THR A 485 43.11 19.52 -4.83
N THR A 486 42.18 20.36 -5.28
CA THR A 486 42.24 21.06 -6.57
C THR A 486 42.92 22.43 -6.38
N GLY A 487 43.34 23.07 -7.47
CA GLY A 487 43.99 24.38 -7.41
C GLY A 487 45.49 24.32 -7.10
N GLY A 488 46.03 25.46 -6.67
CA GLY A 488 47.45 25.65 -6.38
C GLY A 488 47.76 27.07 -5.96
N HIS A 489 49.05 27.42 -5.99
CA HIS A 489 49.54 28.76 -5.64
C HIS A 489 50.43 29.30 -6.76
N VAL A 490 50.28 30.57 -7.06
CA VAL A 490 51.27 31.38 -7.78
C VAL A 490 52.13 32.07 -6.72
N ILE A 491 53.43 31.79 -6.74
CA ILE A 491 54.40 32.29 -5.75
C ILE A 491 55.28 33.33 -6.43
N LEU A 492 55.16 34.57 -5.98
CA LEU A 492 55.94 35.72 -6.46
C LEU A 492 57.16 35.95 -5.58
N SER A 493 56.98 35.83 -4.26
CA SER A 493 58.04 35.94 -3.27
C SER A 493 57.74 35.07 -2.05
N ALA A 494 58.61 35.08 -1.03
CA ALA A 494 58.38 34.31 0.19
C ALA A 494 57.08 34.73 0.92
N THR A 495 56.66 35.99 0.78
CA THR A 495 55.51 36.60 1.44
C THR A 495 54.29 36.78 0.55
N ASP A 496 54.46 36.79 -0.78
CA ASP A 496 53.35 36.94 -1.74
C ASP A 496 53.05 35.60 -2.44
N ARG A 497 51.91 35.01 -2.05
CA ARG A 497 51.40 33.73 -2.55
C ARG A 497 49.91 33.87 -2.85
N ARG A 498 49.55 33.73 -4.12
CA ARG A 498 48.16 33.87 -4.59
C ARG A 498 47.54 32.49 -4.86
N PRO A 499 46.50 32.07 -4.12
CA PRO A 499 45.84 30.77 -4.34
C PRO A 499 44.87 30.83 -5.52
N PHE A 500 44.94 29.83 -6.39
CA PHE A 500 43.99 29.64 -7.50
C PHE A 500 43.24 28.32 -7.36
N TYR A 501 42.03 28.23 -7.93
CA TYR A 501 41.15 27.07 -7.79
C TYR A 501 41.02 26.26 -9.08
N LEU A 502 40.96 26.93 -10.24
CA LEU A 502 40.89 26.29 -11.56
C LEU A 502 42.21 26.41 -12.32
N THR A 503 42.72 27.64 -12.49
CA THR A 503 43.95 27.89 -13.28
C THR A 503 44.78 29.04 -12.70
N PRO A 504 46.11 29.05 -12.89
CA PRO A 504 46.96 30.15 -12.43
C PRO A 504 46.56 31.52 -13.01
N ASP A 505 45.93 31.53 -14.18
CA ASP A 505 45.52 32.75 -14.87
C ASP A 505 44.37 33.48 -14.16
N GLU A 506 43.67 32.82 -13.22
CA GLU A 506 42.63 33.44 -12.39
C GLU A 506 43.18 34.49 -11.42
N VAL A 507 44.47 34.42 -11.09
CA VAL A 507 45.11 35.30 -10.10
C VAL A 507 46.28 36.09 -10.66
N MET A 508 46.82 35.64 -11.80
CA MET A 508 47.88 36.32 -12.51
C MET A 508 48.02 35.76 -13.94
N PRO A 509 47.84 36.60 -14.99
CA PRO A 509 47.99 36.19 -16.38
C PRO A 509 49.37 35.58 -16.70
N ALA A 510 49.42 34.70 -17.68
CA ALA A 510 50.65 34.01 -18.08
C ALA A 510 51.82 34.94 -18.44
N GLN A 511 51.53 36.08 -19.07
CA GLN A 511 52.54 37.07 -19.46
C GLN A 511 53.16 37.74 -18.23
N GLU A 512 52.33 38.22 -17.31
CA GLU A 512 52.77 38.82 -16.05
C GLU A 512 53.54 37.80 -15.17
N ARG A 513 53.08 36.54 -15.11
CA ARG A 513 53.81 35.47 -14.41
C ARG A 513 55.21 35.25 -14.98
N SER A 514 55.36 35.35 -16.30
CA SER A 514 56.66 35.19 -16.96
C SER A 514 57.58 36.40 -16.73
N GLU A 515 57.04 37.61 -16.78
CA GLU A 515 57.77 38.87 -16.55
C GLU A 515 58.26 38.97 -15.10
N GLN A 516 57.45 38.53 -14.14
CA GLN A 516 57.78 38.54 -12.71
C GLN A 516 58.44 37.25 -12.20
N GLN A 517 58.78 36.31 -13.10
CA GLN A 517 59.41 35.01 -12.77
C GLN A 517 58.65 34.22 -11.69
N ALA A 518 57.32 34.32 -11.66
CA ALA A 518 56.47 33.70 -10.66
C ALA A 518 56.44 32.16 -10.80
N ARG A 519 56.55 31.44 -9.67
CA ARG A 519 56.52 29.97 -9.65
C ARG A 519 55.11 29.45 -9.39
N VAL A 520 54.61 28.59 -10.28
CA VAL A 520 53.32 27.89 -10.08
C VAL A 520 53.53 26.56 -9.38
N VAL A 521 52.78 26.34 -8.29
CA VAL A 521 52.78 25.08 -7.54
C VAL A 521 51.35 24.55 -7.45
N THR A 522 51.06 23.42 -8.08
CA THR A 522 49.75 22.75 -8.02
C THR A 522 49.63 21.86 -6.79
N ASN A 523 48.41 21.69 -6.27
CA ASN A 523 48.11 20.82 -5.13
C ASN A 523 48.06 19.30 -5.48
N ASN A 524 48.75 18.88 -6.54
CA ASN A 524 48.76 17.48 -7.00
C ASN A 524 49.57 16.59 -6.04
N LEU A 525 49.10 15.36 -5.82
CA LEU A 525 49.86 14.35 -5.11
C LEU A 525 50.96 13.76 -6.02
N PRO A 526 52.16 13.44 -5.50
CA PRO A 526 53.20 12.78 -6.29
C PRO A 526 52.68 11.48 -6.93
N GLY A 527 52.79 11.35 -8.25
CA GLY A 527 52.28 10.20 -9.01
C GLY A 527 50.82 10.30 -9.47
N PHE A 528 50.08 11.33 -9.05
CA PHE A 528 48.66 11.53 -9.39
C PHE A 528 48.44 12.91 -10.04
N SER A 529 49.16 13.17 -11.12
CA SER A 529 48.95 14.41 -11.88
C SER A 529 47.58 14.39 -12.56
N LYS A 530 46.64 15.17 -12.03
CA LYS A 530 45.28 15.27 -12.56
C LYS A 530 45.26 15.64 -14.04
N GLN A 531 46.12 16.56 -14.45
CA GLN A 531 46.24 16.98 -15.85
C GLN A 531 46.67 15.81 -16.77
N GLN A 532 47.62 14.99 -16.33
CA GLN A 532 48.08 13.83 -17.10
C GLN A 532 47.03 12.71 -17.13
N ILE A 533 46.35 12.47 -16.00
CA ILE A 533 45.24 11.50 -15.90
C ILE A 533 44.09 11.91 -16.81
N THR A 534 43.66 13.18 -16.76
CA THR A 534 42.64 13.72 -17.65
C THR A 534 43.04 13.55 -19.11
N GLY A 535 44.28 13.90 -19.48
CA GLY A 535 44.77 13.71 -20.84
C GLY A 535 44.79 12.26 -21.31
N ALA A 536 45.13 11.31 -20.43
CA ALA A 536 45.12 9.89 -20.74
C ALA A 536 43.69 9.35 -20.92
N LEU A 537 42.74 9.72 -20.05
CA LEU A 537 41.34 9.28 -20.15
C LEU A 537 40.62 9.89 -21.36
N MET A 538 40.90 11.15 -21.69
CA MET A 538 40.34 11.81 -22.87
C MET A 538 40.78 11.11 -24.17
N LYS A 539 42.04 10.66 -24.25
CA LYS A 539 42.51 9.82 -25.36
C LYS A 539 41.81 8.45 -25.43
N GLN A 540 41.28 7.98 -24.30
CA GLN A 540 40.52 6.73 -24.19
C GLN A 540 38.99 6.94 -24.31
N GLY A 541 38.55 8.12 -24.78
CA GLY A 541 37.15 8.40 -25.09
C GLY A 541 36.34 9.08 -23.98
N ALA A 542 36.96 9.51 -22.88
CA ALA A 542 36.26 10.32 -21.88
C ALA A 542 35.99 11.74 -22.40
N SER A 543 34.80 12.28 -22.15
CA SER A 543 34.37 13.65 -22.47
C SER A 543 34.59 14.61 -21.28
N TYR A 544 34.55 14.08 -20.06
CA TYR A 544 34.76 14.83 -18.81
C TYR A 544 35.31 13.91 -17.72
N VAL A 545 36.19 14.44 -16.86
CA VAL A 545 36.84 13.67 -15.79
C VAL A 545 36.63 14.36 -14.46
N ARG A 546 36.01 13.65 -13.51
CA ARG A 546 35.81 14.09 -12.13
C ARG A 546 36.81 13.40 -11.22
N PHE A 547 37.27 14.13 -10.21
CA PHE A 547 38.22 13.60 -9.23
C PHE A 547 37.56 13.50 -7.87
N PHE A 548 37.83 12.44 -7.14
CA PHE A 548 37.31 12.23 -5.80
C PHE A 548 38.44 11.76 -4.88
N ASN A 549 38.29 11.97 -3.58
CA ASN A 549 39.15 11.31 -2.61
C ASN A 549 38.53 9.96 -2.24
N LYS A 550 39.32 9.04 -1.68
CA LYS A 550 38.78 7.78 -1.13
C LYS A 550 37.90 7.99 0.12
N ASP A 551 38.07 9.12 0.82
CA ASP A 551 37.39 9.43 2.09
C ASP A 551 37.22 10.95 2.32
N GLY A 552 36.51 11.29 3.40
CA GLY A 552 36.21 12.66 3.81
C GLY A 552 35.04 13.31 3.05
N LEU A 553 34.87 14.63 3.22
CA LEU A 553 33.79 15.41 2.60
C LEU A 553 33.81 15.37 1.05
N LEU A 554 34.99 15.11 0.47
CA LEU A 554 35.19 14.96 -0.97
C LEU A 554 35.36 13.48 -1.37
N GLY A 555 34.92 12.58 -0.50
CA GLY A 555 35.03 11.13 -0.63
C GLY A 555 34.09 10.58 -1.69
N TYR A 556 34.55 9.60 -2.47
CA TYR A 556 33.73 8.85 -3.41
C TYR A 556 32.97 7.75 -2.67
N ARG A 557 31.64 7.88 -2.58
CA ARG A 557 30.80 6.86 -1.93
C ARG A 557 29.42 6.69 -2.58
N PRO A 558 29.30 6.63 -3.92
CA PRO A 558 27.98 6.43 -4.53
C PRO A 558 27.36 5.09 -4.12
N ASP A 559 26.03 5.01 -4.13
CA ASP A 559 25.34 3.75 -3.90
C ASP A 559 25.59 2.76 -5.07
N ASP A 560 25.39 1.48 -4.80
CA ASP A 560 25.71 0.40 -5.72
C ASP A 560 24.94 0.48 -7.06
N SER A 561 23.74 1.11 -7.09
CA SER A 561 23.01 1.31 -8.36
C SER A 561 23.70 2.30 -9.31
N TYR A 562 24.54 3.19 -8.78
CA TYR A 562 25.30 4.16 -9.56
C TYR A 562 26.26 3.50 -10.55
N PHE A 563 26.71 2.28 -10.26
CA PHE A 563 27.67 1.53 -11.09
C PHE A 563 27.00 0.75 -12.22
N LYS A 564 25.67 0.80 -12.32
CA LYS A 564 24.93 0.18 -13.42
C LYS A 564 25.44 0.70 -14.77
N ASP A 565 25.75 -0.24 -15.67
CA ASP A 565 26.26 0.01 -17.03
C ASP A 565 27.61 0.77 -17.09
N LYS A 566 28.37 0.81 -15.98
CA LYS A 566 29.70 1.44 -15.90
C LYS A 566 30.81 0.42 -15.75
N GLU A 567 31.98 0.75 -16.30
CA GLU A 567 33.20 -0.03 -16.14
C GLU A 567 33.97 0.44 -14.92
N VAL A 568 34.31 -0.48 -14.02
CA VAL A 568 35.10 -0.19 -12.80
C VAL A 568 36.43 -0.91 -12.90
N PHE A 569 37.53 -0.17 -12.85
CA PHE A 569 38.86 -0.75 -12.93
C PHE A 569 39.89 0.03 -12.12
N THR A 570 40.97 -0.65 -11.76
CA THR A 570 42.12 -0.07 -11.06
C THR A 570 43.23 0.25 -12.06
N ALA A 571 43.92 1.37 -11.88
CA ALA A 571 44.92 1.85 -12.83
C ALA A 571 46.12 2.53 -12.15
N LYS A 572 47.25 2.55 -12.86
CA LYS A 572 48.46 3.32 -12.52
C LYS A 572 48.80 4.28 -13.65
N LEU A 573 49.29 5.47 -13.31
CA LEU A 573 49.83 6.41 -14.27
C LEU A 573 51.31 6.09 -14.52
N THR A 574 51.64 5.61 -15.71
CA THR A 574 53.01 5.31 -16.14
C THR A 574 53.38 6.23 -17.30
N GLY A 575 54.24 7.23 -17.05
CA GLY A 575 54.54 8.26 -18.04
C GLY A 575 53.34 9.17 -18.31
N LYS A 576 52.77 9.11 -19.53
CA LYS A 576 51.57 9.87 -19.95
C LYS A 576 50.37 8.96 -20.27
N GLU A 577 50.43 7.70 -19.86
CA GLU A 577 49.41 6.68 -20.16
C GLU A 577 48.91 6.01 -18.88
N LEU A 578 47.65 5.57 -18.93
CA LEU A 578 47.00 4.83 -17.84
C LEU A 578 47.08 3.33 -18.13
N GLN A 579 47.77 2.60 -17.25
CA GLN A 579 47.88 1.15 -17.33
C GLN A 579 46.86 0.50 -16.37
N VAL A 580 45.87 -0.17 -16.94
CA VAL A 580 44.85 -0.94 -16.20
C VAL A 580 45.52 -2.12 -15.50
N GLN A 581 45.25 -2.28 -14.20
CA GLN A 581 45.77 -3.38 -13.38
C GLN A 581 44.74 -4.50 -13.24
N ALA A 582 43.50 -4.17 -12.88
CA ALA A 582 42.40 -5.12 -12.74
C ALA A 582 41.05 -4.46 -13.08
N THR A 583 40.09 -5.24 -13.58
CA THR A 583 38.68 -4.83 -13.76
C THR A 583 37.84 -5.52 -12.71
N LEU A 584 36.94 -4.79 -12.05
CA LEU A 584 36.05 -5.32 -11.02
C LEU A 584 34.69 -5.69 -11.63
N ASP A 585 34.17 -6.86 -11.26
CA ASP A 585 32.80 -7.27 -11.58
C ASP A 585 31.83 -6.70 -10.55
N VAL A 586 30.98 -5.77 -11.00
CA VAL A 586 29.99 -5.09 -10.18
C VAL A 586 28.57 -5.62 -10.39
N ALA A 587 28.36 -6.56 -11.32
CA ALA A 587 27.02 -6.94 -11.79
C ALA A 587 26.14 -7.48 -10.65
N GLU A 588 26.69 -8.34 -9.79
CA GLU A 588 25.96 -8.93 -8.66
C GLU A 588 25.56 -7.88 -7.61
N ALA A 589 26.45 -6.92 -7.32
CA ALA A 589 26.18 -5.86 -6.36
C ALA A 589 25.13 -4.87 -6.89
N VAL A 590 25.23 -4.51 -8.18
CA VAL A 590 24.25 -3.65 -8.87
C VAL A 590 22.86 -4.29 -8.88
N ASP A 591 22.75 -5.60 -9.17
CA ASP A 591 21.47 -6.31 -9.17
C ASP A 591 20.82 -6.34 -7.77
N LYS A 592 21.61 -6.63 -6.73
CA LYS A 592 21.14 -6.59 -5.33
C LYS A 592 20.76 -5.19 -4.85
N ALA A 593 21.41 -4.15 -5.37
CA ALA A 593 21.13 -2.77 -4.99
C ALA A 593 19.92 -2.17 -5.71
N THR A 594 19.63 -2.66 -6.91
CA THR A 594 18.51 -2.18 -7.72
C THR A 594 17.21 -2.94 -7.45
N ASN A 595 17.28 -4.17 -6.92
CA ASN A 595 16.12 -5.02 -6.68
C ASN A 595 16.14 -5.67 -5.29
N VAL A 596 15.08 -5.49 -4.51
CA VAL A 596 14.87 -6.22 -3.25
C VAL A 596 14.63 -7.70 -3.54
N GLN A 597 15.38 -8.59 -2.92
CA GLN A 597 15.18 -10.03 -3.09
C GLN A 597 14.09 -10.51 -2.12
N PHE A 598 13.18 -11.36 -2.61
CA PHE A 598 12.08 -11.90 -1.82
C PHE A 598 12.20 -13.42 -1.69
N GLU A 599 12.16 -13.91 -0.44
CA GLU A 599 12.01 -15.33 -0.15
C GLU A 599 10.61 -15.82 -0.55
N ARG A 600 9.59 -14.98 -0.32
CA ARG A 600 8.19 -15.33 -0.62
C ARG A 600 7.39 -14.10 -1.07
N ILE A 601 6.68 -14.26 -2.18
CA ILE A 601 5.71 -13.29 -2.71
C ILE A 601 4.39 -14.03 -2.90
N GLN A 602 3.34 -13.68 -2.15
CA GLN A 602 2.09 -14.40 -2.21
C GLN A 602 0.86 -13.50 -2.05
N MET A 603 -0.17 -13.72 -2.87
CA MET A 603 -1.44 -13.03 -2.75
C MET A 603 -2.35 -13.81 -1.79
N LEU A 604 -2.75 -13.18 -0.69
CA LEU A 604 -3.59 -13.77 0.37
C LEU A 604 -4.89 -12.97 0.50
N ARG A 605 -5.93 -13.59 1.06
CA ARG A 605 -7.14 -12.86 1.47
C ARG A 605 -7.17 -12.69 2.97
N ASP A 606 -7.64 -11.56 3.46
CA ASP A 606 -7.99 -11.32 4.88
C ASP A 606 -9.33 -12.00 5.26
N ASP A 607 -9.73 -11.89 6.52
CA ASP A 607 -10.98 -12.48 7.03
C ASP A 607 -12.24 -11.80 6.48
N ASN A 608 -12.09 -10.60 5.90
CA ASN A 608 -13.12 -9.85 5.20
C ASN A 608 -13.12 -10.11 3.67
N ASN A 609 -12.40 -11.13 3.18
CA ASN A 609 -12.23 -11.47 1.78
C ASN A 609 -11.50 -10.41 0.91
N ARG A 610 -10.78 -9.47 1.51
CA ARG A 610 -9.94 -8.49 0.81
C ARG A 610 -8.59 -9.11 0.44
N TRP A 611 -8.13 -8.86 -0.78
CA TRP A 611 -6.82 -9.31 -1.23
C TRP A 611 -5.70 -8.43 -0.69
N ALA A 612 -4.68 -9.08 -0.12
CA ALA A 612 -3.46 -8.48 0.38
C ALA A 612 -2.25 -9.22 -0.21
N LEU A 613 -1.22 -8.45 -0.56
CA LEU A 613 0.06 -8.99 -1.04
C LEU A 613 0.97 -9.19 0.17
N TYR A 614 1.30 -10.44 0.48
CA TYR A 614 2.27 -10.84 1.48
C TYR A 614 3.67 -10.87 0.87
N LEU A 615 4.59 -10.15 1.50
CA LEU A 615 5.96 -9.95 1.06
C LEU A 615 6.90 -10.37 2.19
N LYS A 616 7.75 -11.37 1.91
CA LYS A 616 8.87 -11.73 2.77
C LYS A 616 10.18 -11.45 2.03
N PRO A 617 10.89 -10.35 2.35
CA PRO A 617 12.22 -10.11 1.81
C PRO A 617 13.20 -11.16 2.35
N VAL A 618 14.33 -11.36 1.66
CA VAL A 618 15.43 -12.19 2.19
C VAL A 618 16.00 -11.60 3.48
N GLU A 619 16.06 -10.27 3.54
CA GLU A 619 16.49 -9.51 4.73
C GLU A 619 15.38 -8.56 5.16
N GLY A 620 14.95 -8.67 6.42
CA GLY A 620 13.92 -7.82 7.02
C GLY A 620 12.62 -8.55 7.39
N GLU A 621 11.70 -7.80 8.01
CA GLU A 621 10.43 -8.33 8.47
C GLU A 621 9.44 -8.55 7.32
N ALA A 622 8.73 -9.67 7.34
CA ALA A 622 7.63 -9.89 6.43
C ALA A 622 6.43 -9.03 6.82
N PHE A 623 5.72 -8.51 5.82
CA PHE A 623 4.47 -7.80 6.03
C PHE A 623 3.51 -8.01 4.88
N SER A 624 2.24 -7.69 5.13
CA SER A 624 1.23 -7.65 4.07
C SER A 624 0.83 -6.22 3.79
N ILE A 625 0.39 -5.95 2.57
CA ILE A 625 -0.16 -4.64 2.18
C ILE A 625 -1.30 -4.85 1.21
N TYR A 626 -2.33 -4.00 1.27
CA TYR A 626 -3.46 -4.06 0.35
C TYR A 626 -3.08 -3.41 -0.99
N PRO A 627 -3.00 -4.16 -2.10
CA PRO A 627 -2.70 -3.59 -3.39
C PRO A 627 -3.89 -2.76 -3.91
N ASP A 628 -3.58 -1.85 -4.83
CA ASP A 628 -4.57 -1.11 -5.58
C ASP A 628 -5.31 -2.05 -6.54
N LYS A 629 -6.54 -1.67 -6.89
CA LYS A 629 -7.42 -2.49 -7.74
C LYS A 629 -6.79 -2.79 -9.11
N GLU A 630 -6.04 -1.84 -9.67
CA GLU A 630 -5.37 -1.99 -10.98
C GLU A 630 -4.26 -3.05 -10.95
N ASP A 631 -3.40 -2.99 -9.93
CA ASP A 631 -2.29 -3.94 -9.75
C ASP A 631 -2.78 -5.35 -9.41
N LEU A 632 -3.87 -5.43 -8.63
CA LEU A 632 -4.54 -6.69 -8.34
C LEU A 632 -5.05 -7.34 -9.63
N ASN A 633 -5.70 -6.55 -10.50
CA ASN A 633 -6.16 -7.03 -11.81
C ASN A 633 -4.98 -7.48 -12.67
N ARG A 634 -3.90 -6.70 -12.72
CA ARG A 634 -2.68 -7.02 -13.46
C ARG A 634 -2.05 -8.35 -13.01
N PHE A 635 -1.92 -8.57 -11.71
CA PHE A 635 -1.42 -9.83 -11.14
C PHE A 635 -2.25 -11.04 -11.61
N PHE A 636 -3.58 -10.99 -11.48
CA PHE A 636 -4.43 -12.12 -11.85
C PHE A 636 -4.54 -12.34 -13.36
N SER A 637 -4.28 -11.31 -14.17
CA SER A 637 -4.24 -11.41 -15.63
C SER A 637 -3.05 -12.24 -16.08
N ALA A 638 -1.87 -11.92 -15.55
CA ALA A 638 -0.64 -12.63 -15.86
C ALA A 638 -0.69 -14.10 -15.40
N VAL A 639 -1.29 -14.37 -14.24
CA VAL A 639 -1.48 -15.74 -13.74
C VAL A 639 -2.45 -16.55 -14.62
N LYS A 640 -3.49 -15.93 -15.20
CA LYS A 640 -4.49 -16.61 -16.05
C LYS A 640 -3.99 -16.96 -17.45
N GLN A 641 -2.94 -16.30 -17.95
CA GLN A 641 -2.38 -16.54 -19.29
C GLN A 641 -1.42 -17.74 -19.37
N ASN A 642 -1.16 -18.42 -18.24
CA ASN A 642 -0.33 -19.63 -18.12
C ASN A 642 1.14 -19.47 -18.59
N GLU A 643 1.58 -18.25 -18.86
CA GLU A 643 2.98 -17.89 -19.14
C GLU A 643 3.74 -17.74 -17.82
N ARG A 644 4.35 -18.83 -17.34
CA ARG A 644 5.06 -18.87 -16.05
C ARG A 644 6.11 -17.77 -15.88
N GLN A 645 6.80 -17.37 -16.96
CA GLN A 645 7.83 -16.32 -16.92
C GLN A 645 7.22 -14.91 -16.78
N SER A 646 6.15 -14.61 -17.52
CA SER A 646 5.43 -13.32 -17.46
C SER A 646 4.75 -13.11 -16.11
N ALA A 647 4.15 -14.17 -15.56
CA ALA A 647 3.54 -14.16 -14.23
C ALA A 647 4.57 -13.93 -13.10
N GLN A 648 5.78 -14.47 -13.23
CA GLN A 648 6.85 -14.27 -12.26
C GLN A 648 7.44 -12.86 -12.35
N GLY A 649 7.57 -12.29 -13.56
CA GLY A 649 7.95 -10.89 -13.76
C GLY A 649 6.98 -9.91 -13.11
N VAL A 650 5.67 -10.06 -13.35
CA VAL A 650 4.64 -9.21 -12.73
C VAL A 650 4.62 -9.36 -11.20
N ARG A 651 4.83 -10.57 -10.68
CA ARG A 651 4.96 -10.80 -9.23
C ARG A 651 6.12 -10.04 -8.63
N MET A 652 7.29 -10.12 -9.26
CA MET A 652 8.48 -9.43 -8.78
C MET A 652 8.30 -7.92 -8.84
N GLU A 653 7.78 -7.39 -9.96
CA GLU A 653 7.53 -5.95 -10.12
C GLU A 653 6.57 -5.39 -9.06
N LEU A 654 5.45 -6.08 -8.81
CA LEU A 654 4.51 -5.68 -7.77
C LEU A 654 5.12 -5.80 -6.37
N ALA A 655 5.94 -6.83 -6.13
CA ALA A 655 6.65 -6.98 -4.87
C ALA A 655 7.62 -5.81 -4.61
N GLN A 656 8.41 -5.41 -5.62
CA GLN A 656 9.29 -4.23 -5.51
C GLN A 656 8.50 -2.96 -5.17
N LYS A 657 7.42 -2.69 -5.93
CA LYS A 657 6.56 -1.51 -5.74
C LYS A 657 5.99 -1.45 -4.32
N TYR A 658 5.37 -2.54 -3.88
CA TYR A 658 4.65 -2.58 -2.61
C TYR A 658 5.58 -2.73 -1.41
N TYR A 659 6.77 -3.30 -1.59
CA TYR A 659 7.81 -3.32 -0.56
C TYR A 659 8.39 -1.93 -0.32
N ALA A 660 8.69 -1.18 -1.39
CA ALA A 660 9.12 0.21 -1.28
C ALA A 660 8.04 1.06 -0.58
N LEU A 661 6.77 0.90 -0.97
CA LEU A 661 5.65 1.61 -0.36
C LEU A 661 5.47 1.28 1.13
N GLY A 662 5.50 0.00 1.51
CA GLY A 662 5.38 -0.41 2.91
C GLY A 662 6.62 -0.10 3.77
N THR A 663 7.76 0.15 3.15
CA THR A 663 8.98 0.63 3.82
C THR A 663 8.94 2.13 4.06
N ASP A 664 8.43 2.91 3.10
CA ASP A 664 8.22 4.36 3.26
C ASP A 664 7.11 4.68 4.26
N ARG A 665 6.05 3.85 4.26
CA ARG A 665 4.84 4.04 5.06
C ARG A 665 4.49 2.80 5.87
N PRO A 666 5.12 2.60 7.04
CA PRO A 666 4.86 1.44 7.91
C PRO A 666 3.39 1.32 8.33
N GLU A 667 2.64 2.43 8.40
CA GLU A 667 1.21 2.46 8.72
C GLU A 667 0.31 1.78 7.66
N LEU A 668 0.82 1.56 6.45
CA LEU A 668 0.11 0.81 5.41
C LEU A 668 0.23 -0.71 5.59
N ARG A 669 1.19 -1.17 6.41
CA ARG A 669 1.42 -2.58 6.68
C ARG A 669 0.20 -3.18 7.39
N GLN A 670 -0.10 -4.42 7.07
CA GLN A 670 -1.24 -5.15 7.55
C GLN A 670 -0.76 -6.48 8.13
N ASP A 671 -1.24 -6.77 9.33
CA ASP A 671 -1.06 -8.07 9.94
C ASP A 671 -2.23 -8.98 9.57
N LEU A 672 -1.97 -9.95 8.68
CA LEU A 672 -2.96 -10.96 8.29
C LEU A 672 -2.95 -12.20 9.20
N PHE A 673 -1.96 -12.27 10.10
CA PHE A 673 -1.74 -13.37 11.03
C PHE A 673 -2.26 -13.02 12.44
N GLY A 674 -2.54 -11.74 12.67
CA GLY A 674 -3.41 -11.23 13.72
C GLY A 674 -2.70 -10.92 15.04
N THR A 675 -3.13 -9.85 15.69
CA THR A 675 -2.91 -9.54 17.11
C THR A 675 -4.18 -9.89 17.91
N ALA A 676 -4.07 -10.67 18.97
CA ALA A 676 -5.18 -10.96 19.88
C ALA A 676 -5.69 -9.64 20.46
N SER A 677 -7.00 -9.57 20.73
CA SER A 677 -7.56 -8.47 21.50
C SER A 677 -6.79 -8.35 22.81
N THR A 678 -6.40 -7.13 23.19
CA THR A 678 -5.68 -6.82 24.44
C THR A 678 -6.42 -7.28 25.70
N ASP A 679 -7.69 -7.63 25.59
CA ASP A 679 -8.58 -7.96 26.69
C ASP A 679 -8.62 -9.46 27.06
N VAL A 680 -7.77 -10.29 26.42
CA VAL A 680 -7.79 -11.75 26.61
C VAL A 680 -6.39 -12.28 26.89
N ASP A 681 -6.25 -12.99 28.02
CA ASP A 681 -4.97 -13.61 28.41
C ASP A 681 -4.68 -14.87 27.57
N VAL A 682 -3.88 -14.69 26.52
CA VAL A 682 -3.45 -15.75 25.59
C VAL A 682 -2.62 -16.83 26.30
N SER A 683 -2.00 -16.52 27.44
CA SER A 683 -1.17 -17.48 28.19
C SER A 683 -1.98 -18.65 28.78
N LEU A 684 -3.31 -18.51 28.88
CA LEU A 684 -4.21 -19.58 29.33
C LEU A 684 -4.37 -20.70 28.31
N ILE A 685 -4.00 -20.49 27.05
CA ILE A 685 -4.07 -21.50 25.99
C ILE A 685 -2.80 -22.37 26.03
N LYS A 686 -2.93 -23.61 26.50
CA LYS A 686 -1.79 -24.55 26.59
C LYS A 686 -1.47 -25.22 25.26
N ARG A 687 -2.49 -25.49 24.44
CA ARG A 687 -2.34 -26.19 23.16
C ARG A 687 -3.52 -25.87 22.24
N VAL A 688 -3.26 -25.82 20.94
CA VAL A 688 -4.30 -25.69 19.91
C VAL A 688 -4.19 -26.82 18.90
N ASN A 689 -5.27 -27.56 18.71
CA ASN A 689 -5.38 -28.56 17.67
C ASN A 689 -6.36 -28.07 16.60
N ILE A 690 -5.91 -28.01 15.35
CA ILE A 690 -6.75 -27.70 14.20
C ILE A 690 -6.68 -28.88 13.24
N PHE A 691 -7.83 -29.41 12.82
CA PHE A 691 -7.93 -30.61 12.00
C PHE A 691 -9.08 -30.52 10.99
N ARG A 692 -9.00 -31.31 9.92
CA ARG A 692 -10.06 -31.44 8.91
C ARG A 692 -11.03 -32.56 9.33
N ALA A 693 -12.31 -32.24 9.40
CA ALA A 693 -13.38 -33.17 9.75
C ALA A 693 -13.88 -33.95 8.51
N LYS A 694 -14.74 -34.97 8.74
CA LYS A 694 -15.25 -35.87 7.68
C LYS A 694 -16.16 -35.17 6.66
N ASP A 695 -16.71 -34.02 7.02
CA ASP A 695 -17.58 -33.16 6.20
C ASP A 695 -16.81 -32.06 5.46
N ASP A 696 -15.48 -32.19 5.38
CA ASP A 696 -14.58 -31.23 4.72
C ASP A 696 -14.43 -29.87 5.40
N LYS A 697 -14.95 -29.72 6.63
CA LYS A 697 -14.76 -28.52 7.45
C LYS A 697 -13.44 -28.57 8.22
N PHE A 698 -12.87 -27.40 8.50
CA PHE A 698 -11.71 -27.28 9.39
C PHE A 698 -12.19 -26.88 10.77
N LEU A 699 -11.75 -27.58 11.81
CA LEU A 699 -12.18 -27.37 13.18
C LEU A 699 -10.98 -27.07 14.08
N CYS A 700 -11.11 -26.09 14.96
CA CYS A 700 -10.16 -25.70 15.99
C CYS A 700 -10.66 -26.11 17.37
N VAL A 701 -9.79 -26.74 18.16
CA VAL A 701 -10.02 -27.10 19.55
C VAL A 701 -8.81 -26.68 20.38
N PRO A 702 -8.93 -25.63 21.21
CA PRO A 702 -7.90 -25.27 22.17
C PRO A 702 -8.06 -26.06 23.47
N GLN A 703 -6.94 -26.23 24.17
CA GLN A 703 -6.89 -26.66 25.56
C GLN A 703 -6.60 -25.42 26.41
N ILE A 704 -7.62 -24.95 27.12
CA ILE A 704 -7.54 -23.75 27.97
C ILE A 704 -7.45 -24.18 29.44
N GLU A 705 -6.55 -23.54 30.18
CA GLU A 705 -6.37 -23.80 31.61
C GLU A 705 -7.64 -23.52 32.43
N GLY A 706 -8.02 -24.45 33.30
CA GLY A 706 -9.18 -24.30 34.18
C GLY A 706 -10.53 -24.59 33.53
N MET A 707 -10.59 -24.83 32.21
CA MET A 707 -11.80 -25.19 31.48
C MET A 707 -11.82 -26.68 31.13
N GLY A 708 -13.02 -27.27 31.13
CA GLY A 708 -13.25 -28.67 30.77
C GLY A 708 -13.13 -28.95 29.27
N LYS A 709 -13.82 -29.98 28.78
CA LYS A 709 -13.84 -30.30 27.34
C LYS A 709 -14.53 -29.17 26.57
N ILE A 710 -13.77 -28.49 25.70
CA ILE A 710 -14.27 -27.39 24.87
C ILE A 710 -14.75 -27.95 23.53
N GLU A 711 -15.90 -27.48 23.06
CA GLU A 711 -16.42 -27.84 21.75
C GLU A 711 -15.61 -27.22 20.61
N ALA A 712 -15.48 -27.96 19.52
CA ALA A 712 -14.71 -27.51 18.37
C ALA A 712 -15.44 -26.38 17.62
N ARG A 713 -14.70 -25.34 17.22
CA ARG A 713 -15.23 -24.22 16.41
C ARG A 713 -14.66 -24.28 15.00
N GLU A 714 -15.47 -23.86 14.03
CA GLU A 714 -15.09 -23.89 12.62
C GLU A 714 -14.01 -22.84 12.30
N VAL A 715 -13.04 -23.25 11.49
CA VAL A 715 -11.97 -22.40 10.93
C VAL A 715 -12.25 -22.25 9.45
N SER A 716 -12.22 -21.01 8.96
CA SER A 716 -12.42 -20.79 7.52
C SER A 716 -11.28 -21.41 6.71
N ARG A 717 -11.58 -21.80 5.46
CA ARG A 717 -10.56 -22.30 4.53
C ARG A 717 -9.41 -21.31 4.31
N LEU A 718 -9.68 -20.01 4.42
CA LEU A 718 -8.67 -18.95 4.31
C LEU A 718 -7.74 -18.93 5.54
N GLN A 719 -8.29 -18.97 6.74
CA GLN A 719 -7.51 -19.07 7.98
C GLN A 719 -6.66 -20.35 7.99
N TRP A 720 -7.21 -21.48 7.54
CA TRP A 720 -6.45 -22.72 7.38
C TRP A 720 -5.26 -22.58 6.41
N GLN A 721 -5.43 -21.89 5.29
CA GLN A 721 -4.33 -21.64 4.35
C GLN A 721 -3.23 -20.78 4.98
N ARG A 722 -3.59 -19.74 5.76
CA ARG A 722 -2.61 -18.86 6.42
C ARG A 722 -1.76 -19.57 7.46
N ILE A 723 -2.25 -20.66 8.09
CA ILE A 723 -1.44 -21.50 9.02
C ILE A 723 -0.14 -21.96 8.37
N TRP A 724 -0.18 -22.33 7.10
CA TRP A 724 0.97 -22.87 6.37
C TRP A 724 1.89 -21.79 5.78
N ILE A 725 1.48 -20.52 5.89
CA ILE A 725 2.23 -19.37 5.38
C ILE A 725 2.85 -18.59 6.54
N ALA A 726 2.22 -18.59 7.72
CA ALA A 726 2.69 -17.93 8.93
C ALA A 726 4.12 -18.34 9.27
N GLU A 727 4.93 -17.36 9.69
CA GLU A 727 6.31 -17.61 10.11
C GLU A 727 6.35 -18.43 11.40
N ASP A 728 5.50 -18.05 12.36
CA ASP A 728 5.23 -18.83 13.57
C ASP A 728 3.86 -19.49 13.47
N MET A 729 3.87 -20.75 13.02
CA MET A 729 2.67 -21.57 12.93
C MET A 729 2.01 -21.80 14.31
N ALA A 730 2.80 -21.91 15.38
CA ALA A 730 2.26 -22.17 16.71
C ALA A 730 1.62 -20.91 17.28
N GLY A 731 2.31 -19.76 17.19
CA GLY A 731 1.78 -18.46 17.55
C GLY A 731 0.50 -18.12 16.79
N TYR A 732 0.48 -18.33 15.46
CA TYR A 732 -0.73 -18.10 14.67
C TYR A 732 -1.92 -18.97 15.11
N LYS A 733 -1.69 -20.27 15.39
CA LYS A 733 -2.74 -21.17 15.90
C LYS A 733 -3.28 -20.71 17.25
N THR A 734 -2.38 -20.31 18.15
CA THR A 734 -2.73 -19.80 19.48
C THR A 734 -3.55 -18.51 19.36
N GLN A 735 -3.16 -17.60 18.47
CA GLN A 735 -3.90 -16.36 18.22
C GLN A 735 -5.28 -16.62 17.62
N LEU A 736 -5.35 -17.48 16.61
CA LEU A 736 -6.60 -17.87 15.98
C LEU A 736 -7.55 -18.51 16.99
N ALA A 737 -7.03 -19.36 17.87
CA ALA A 737 -7.81 -19.90 18.98
C ALA A 737 -8.24 -18.83 19.98
N ALA A 738 -7.38 -17.86 20.30
CA ALA A 738 -7.71 -16.76 21.19
C ALA A 738 -8.88 -15.92 20.64
N THR A 739 -8.89 -15.66 19.33
CA THR A 739 -10.01 -14.98 18.66
C THR A 739 -11.27 -15.84 18.64
N LEU A 740 -11.14 -17.11 18.25
CA LEU A 740 -12.28 -18.02 18.13
C LEU A 740 -12.94 -18.35 19.46
N PHE A 741 -12.19 -18.30 20.58
CA PHE A 741 -12.64 -18.73 21.92
C PHE A 741 -12.51 -17.61 22.96
N ALA A 742 -12.58 -16.34 22.54
CA ALA A 742 -12.42 -15.18 23.42
C ALA A 742 -13.41 -15.17 24.60
N ASP A 743 -14.64 -15.65 24.38
CA ASP A 743 -15.66 -15.83 25.41
C ASP A 743 -15.26 -16.85 26.48
N VAL A 744 -14.71 -17.99 26.04
CA VAL A 744 -14.25 -19.07 26.93
C VAL A 744 -13.01 -18.64 27.72
N LEU A 745 -12.12 -17.88 27.10
CA LEU A 745 -10.93 -17.33 27.75
C LEU A 745 -11.28 -16.29 28.82
N LYS A 746 -12.27 -15.42 28.56
CA LYS A 746 -12.77 -14.47 29.57
C LYS A 746 -13.35 -15.20 30.78
N GLN A 747 -14.14 -16.25 30.57
CA GLN A 747 -14.66 -17.09 31.67
C GLN A 747 -13.54 -17.78 32.46
N ALA A 748 -12.51 -18.29 31.77
CA ALA A 748 -11.35 -18.91 32.42
C ALA A 748 -10.55 -17.89 33.26
N GLN A 749 -10.40 -16.66 32.75
CA GLN A 749 -9.73 -15.57 33.42
C GLN A 749 -10.51 -15.08 34.64
N GLU A 750 -11.83 -14.94 34.55
CA GLU A 750 -12.72 -14.64 35.67
C GLU A 750 -12.72 -15.75 36.73
N ALA A 751 -12.72 -17.02 36.32
CA ALA A 751 -12.62 -18.16 37.24
C ALA A 751 -11.26 -18.21 37.95
N LYS A 752 -10.18 -17.84 37.27
CA LYS A 752 -8.83 -17.72 37.85
C LYS A 752 -8.77 -16.57 38.86
N GLN A 753 -9.38 -15.42 38.55
CA GLN A 753 -9.49 -14.28 39.47
C GLN A 753 -10.39 -14.58 40.68
N ALA A 754 -11.51 -15.27 40.48
CA ALA A 754 -12.41 -15.69 41.56
C ALA A 754 -11.75 -16.72 42.50
N LYS A 755 -10.98 -17.68 41.97
CA LYS A 755 -10.18 -18.61 42.79
C LYS A 755 -9.08 -17.89 43.58
N SER A 756 -8.45 -16.89 42.97
CA SER A 756 -7.43 -16.06 43.63
C SER A 756 -8.02 -15.23 44.79
N GLN A 757 -9.26 -14.74 44.65
CA GLN A 757 -9.98 -14.01 45.72
C GLN A 757 -10.49 -14.92 46.84
N VAL A 758 -10.88 -16.17 46.52
CA VAL A 758 -11.30 -17.16 47.52
C VAL A 758 -10.11 -17.70 48.32
N GLU A 759 -8.95 -17.91 47.68
CA GLU A 759 -7.71 -18.31 48.37
C GLU A 759 -7.16 -17.22 49.30
N THR A 760 -7.42 -15.93 49.03
CA THR A 760 -7.06 -14.84 49.97
C THR A 760 -7.95 -14.78 51.23
N SER A 761 -9.06 -15.51 51.28
CA SER A 761 -9.99 -15.54 52.44
C SER A 761 -9.91 -16.81 53.30
N GLU A 762 -9.17 -17.84 52.88
CA GLU A 762 -9.05 -19.12 53.63
C GLU A 762 -7.64 -19.46 54.12
N VAL A 763 -6.66 -18.56 53.96
CA VAL A 763 -5.29 -18.73 54.49
C VAL A 763 -4.98 -17.69 55.58
N GLU A 764 -5.87 -17.53 56.55
CA GLU A 764 -5.53 -17.05 57.89
C GLU A 764 -5.96 -18.10 58.92
N HIS A 765 -5.15 -19.14 59.13
CA HIS A 765 -4.87 -19.82 60.42
C HIS A 765 -4.11 -21.13 60.18
N GLY A 766 -2.85 -21.25 60.63
CA GLY A 766 -2.23 -22.57 60.84
C GLY A 766 -0.72 -22.76 60.62
N ARG A 767 0.12 -21.85 61.14
CA ARG A 767 1.53 -22.00 61.61
C ARG A 767 2.41 -23.20 61.17
N GLU A 768 3.51 -22.83 60.50
CA GLU A 768 4.95 -22.98 60.85
C GLU A 768 5.57 -24.25 61.49
N LYS A 769 6.81 -24.50 61.01
CA LYS A 769 7.96 -25.34 61.47
C LYS A 769 8.08 -26.69 60.73
N GLU A 770 9.23 -27.08 60.16
CA GLU A 770 10.59 -27.01 60.72
C GLU A 770 11.74 -27.12 59.67
N GLN A 771 12.94 -26.76 60.13
CA GLN A 771 14.21 -26.41 59.49
C GLN A 771 15.13 -27.53 58.92
N VAL A 772 15.85 -27.19 57.83
CA VAL A 772 17.33 -27.22 57.57
C VAL A 772 18.15 -28.55 57.63
N LYS A 773 18.87 -28.91 56.53
CA LYS A 773 20.36 -28.94 56.40
C LYS A 773 20.89 -29.54 55.08
N ALA A 774 21.99 -28.95 54.61
CA ALA A 774 22.78 -29.28 53.42
C ALA A 774 23.91 -30.29 53.71
N ASP A 775 24.28 -31.11 52.71
CA ASP A 775 25.62 -31.21 52.08
C ASP A 775 25.87 -32.57 51.42
N GLY A 776 26.57 -32.57 50.26
CA GLY A 776 27.15 -33.78 49.67
C GLY A 776 27.39 -33.72 48.16
N ALA A 777 28.47 -33.05 47.73
CA ALA A 777 28.97 -33.13 46.36
C ALA A 777 29.70 -34.47 46.10
N LYS A 778 29.10 -35.35 45.28
CA LYS A 778 29.78 -36.40 44.47
C LYS A 778 28.99 -36.60 43.17
N GLY A 779 29.73 -36.74 42.06
CA GLY A 779 29.27 -36.60 40.66
C GLY A 779 27.95 -37.30 40.35
N GLN A 780 27.00 -36.53 39.80
CA GLN A 780 25.63 -36.96 39.62
C GLN A 780 25.36 -37.32 38.16
N THR A 781 24.97 -38.58 37.97
CA THR A 781 24.52 -39.24 36.75
C THR A 781 23.27 -38.57 36.15
N ASP A 782 23.19 -38.49 34.81
CA ASP A 782 22.17 -37.76 34.02
C ASP A 782 20.71 -38.25 34.19
N TRP A 783 20.46 -39.33 34.92
CA TRP A 783 19.11 -39.89 35.11
C TRP A 783 18.17 -38.95 35.88
N ARG A 784 18.66 -37.98 36.68
CA ARG A 784 17.76 -37.03 37.37
C ARG A 784 17.00 -36.12 36.40
N ASN A 785 17.59 -35.80 35.25
CA ASN A 785 16.93 -35.04 34.20
C ASN A 785 15.90 -35.89 33.45
N PHE A 786 16.00 -37.23 33.52
CA PHE A 786 15.05 -38.14 32.89
C PHE A 786 13.64 -37.92 33.44
N GLU A 787 13.44 -37.83 34.76
CA GLU A 787 12.08 -37.71 35.32
C GLU A 787 11.38 -36.41 34.91
N GLU A 788 12.10 -35.29 34.95
CA GLU A 788 11.55 -34.00 34.53
C GLU A 788 11.22 -33.95 33.04
N LEU A 789 12.11 -34.49 32.19
CA LEU A 789 11.89 -34.54 30.75
C LEU A 789 10.81 -35.57 30.37
N LYS A 790 10.76 -36.69 31.10
CA LYS A 790 9.74 -37.72 30.91
C LYS A 790 8.36 -37.23 31.35
N ALA A 791 8.26 -36.41 32.38
CA ALA A 791 7.01 -35.75 32.75
C ALA A 791 6.48 -34.83 31.63
N LYS A 792 7.39 -34.15 30.91
CA LYS A 792 7.04 -33.29 29.77
C LYS A 792 6.76 -34.08 28.47
N HIS A 793 7.35 -35.26 28.34
CA HIS A 793 7.29 -36.11 27.14
C HIS A 793 6.97 -37.58 27.49
N SER A 794 5.84 -37.80 28.17
CA SER A 794 5.49 -39.11 28.73
C SER A 794 5.25 -40.20 27.69
N ASP A 795 4.86 -39.81 26.47
CA ASP A 795 4.61 -40.69 25.33
C ASP A 795 5.86 -41.04 24.51
N ALA A 796 7.01 -40.40 24.77
CA ALA A 796 8.24 -40.59 24.01
C ALA A 796 9.31 -41.38 24.77
N VAL A 797 10.00 -42.30 24.10
CA VAL A 797 11.24 -42.92 24.60
C VAL A 797 12.38 -41.91 24.48
N LEU A 798 13.02 -41.59 25.60
CA LEU A 798 14.07 -40.57 25.64
C LEU A 798 15.48 -41.19 25.49
N LEU A 799 16.20 -40.77 24.46
CA LEU A 799 17.59 -41.12 24.20
C LEU A 799 18.51 -39.97 24.60
N PHE A 800 19.29 -40.16 25.65
CA PHE A 800 20.29 -39.22 26.11
C PHE A 800 21.62 -39.47 25.40
N ARG A 801 22.17 -38.43 24.79
CA ARG A 801 23.45 -38.51 24.10
C ARG A 801 24.59 -38.28 25.09
N CYS A 802 25.27 -39.35 25.46
CA CYS A 802 26.45 -39.32 26.34
C CYS A 802 27.70 -39.65 25.52
N ARG A 803 28.42 -38.61 25.07
CA ARG A 803 29.62 -38.67 24.19
C ARG A 803 29.51 -39.63 22.99
N ASP A 804 29.81 -40.91 23.22
CA ASP A 804 29.93 -41.96 22.20
C ASP A 804 28.72 -42.91 22.14
N PHE A 805 27.74 -42.78 23.03
CA PHE A 805 26.56 -43.64 23.13
C PHE A 805 25.25 -42.85 23.24
N TYR A 806 24.15 -43.49 22.83
CA TYR A 806 22.81 -43.11 23.24
C TYR A 806 22.36 -44.04 24.36
N GLU A 807 21.95 -43.47 25.49
CA GLU A 807 21.44 -44.21 26.64
C GLU A 807 19.96 -43.85 26.88
N SER A 808 19.17 -44.84 27.28
CA SER A 808 17.81 -44.65 27.78
C SER A 808 17.71 -45.24 29.18
N TYR A 809 16.84 -44.68 30.02
CA TYR A 809 16.74 -45.02 31.45
C TYR A 809 15.32 -45.52 31.82
N LYS A 810 15.23 -46.30 32.91
CA LYS A 810 13.98 -46.80 33.51
C LYS A 810 13.06 -47.51 32.49
N GLU A 811 11.77 -47.18 32.48
CA GLU A 811 10.78 -47.86 31.65
C GLU A 811 11.03 -47.67 30.14
N ASP A 812 11.72 -46.59 29.77
CA ASP A 812 12.12 -46.32 28.39
C ASP A 812 13.32 -47.18 27.98
N ALA A 813 14.21 -47.53 28.91
CA ALA A 813 15.29 -48.49 28.67
C ALA A 813 14.72 -49.86 28.30
N ASP A 814 13.73 -50.34 29.05
CA ASP A 814 13.08 -51.63 28.80
C ASP A 814 12.30 -51.64 27.48
N ARG A 815 11.62 -50.53 27.15
CA ARG A 815 10.93 -50.38 25.85
C ARG A 815 11.92 -50.33 24.68
N MET A 816 13.01 -49.59 24.82
CA MET A 816 14.03 -49.49 23.79
C MET A 816 14.70 -50.85 23.56
N ALA A 817 15.09 -51.53 24.63
CA ALA A 817 15.73 -52.84 24.60
C ALA A 817 14.85 -53.90 23.93
N ASN A 818 13.55 -53.95 24.26
CA ASN A 818 12.61 -54.89 23.65
C ASN A 818 12.40 -54.65 22.15
N VAL A 819 12.35 -53.39 21.70
CA VAL A 819 12.16 -53.06 20.28
C VAL A 819 13.43 -53.30 19.46
N LEU A 820 14.61 -53.05 20.05
CA LEU A 820 15.89 -53.14 19.35
C LEU A 820 16.63 -54.47 19.55
N GLY A 821 16.19 -55.31 20.49
CA GLY A 821 16.88 -56.55 20.86
C GLY A 821 18.20 -56.31 21.58
N LEU A 822 18.26 -55.31 22.46
CA LEU A 822 19.45 -54.95 23.24
C LEU A 822 19.33 -55.49 24.68
N ASP A 823 20.45 -55.76 25.33
CA ASP A 823 20.46 -56.15 26.74
C ASP A 823 20.26 -54.93 27.66
N VAL A 824 19.46 -55.10 28.73
CA VAL A 824 19.26 -54.08 29.78
C VAL A 824 20.23 -54.36 30.93
N SER A 825 20.90 -53.30 31.40
CA SER A 825 21.82 -53.34 32.54
C SER A 825 21.28 -52.50 33.69
N GLU A 826 21.61 -52.85 34.94
CA GLU A 826 21.16 -52.12 36.13
C GLU A 826 22.30 -51.27 36.71
N ARG A 827 22.05 -49.99 36.99
CA ARG A 827 23.00 -49.05 37.65
C ARG A 827 22.35 -48.31 38.82
N ASP A 828 23.18 -47.79 39.72
CA ASP A 828 22.80 -46.90 40.83
C ASP A 828 21.58 -47.38 41.66
N GLY A 829 21.56 -48.67 42.02
CA GLY A 829 20.62 -49.23 42.99
C GLY A 829 19.18 -49.42 42.47
N GLY A 830 19.01 -49.91 41.23
CA GLY A 830 17.68 -50.26 40.70
C GLY A 830 17.34 -49.71 39.32
N ILE A 831 18.19 -48.88 38.71
CA ILE A 831 17.83 -48.17 37.48
C ILE A 831 18.22 -48.99 36.25
N HIS A 832 17.21 -49.37 35.47
CA HIS A 832 17.40 -50.04 34.19
C HIS A 832 17.97 -49.07 33.14
N VAL A 833 19.02 -49.49 32.44
CA VAL A 833 19.71 -48.71 31.41
C VAL A 833 19.97 -49.60 30.20
N ALA A 834 19.57 -49.11 29.03
CA ALA A 834 19.87 -49.72 27.75
C ALA A 834 20.60 -48.69 26.89
N SER A 835 21.61 -49.11 26.15
CA SER A 835 22.42 -48.20 25.33
C SER A 835 22.89 -48.81 24.02
N PHE A 836 23.17 -47.96 23.04
CA PHE A 836 23.80 -48.35 21.79
C PHE A 836 24.78 -47.27 21.30
N PRO A 837 25.79 -47.62 20.49
CA PRO A 837 26.79 -46.66 20.01
C PRO A 837 26.16 -45.56 19.14
N LYS A 838 26.65 -44.33 19.26
CA LYS A 838 26.13 -43.17 18.50
C LYS A 838 26.07 -43.42 16.98
N THR A 839 27.04 -44.14 16.42
CA THR A 839 27.11 -44.48 14.99
C THR A 839 25.96 -45.38 14.53
N ALA A 840 25.27 -46.06 15.44
CA ALA A 840 24.13 -46.92 15.13
C ALA A 840 22.77 -46.18 15.14
N LEU A 841 22.76 -44.86 15.40
CA LEU A 841 21.52 -44.08 15.46
C LEU A 841 20.69 -44.18 14.17
N ASP A 842 21.32 -44.00 13.01
CA ASP A 842 20.62 -44.04 11.72
C ASP A 842 20.05 -45.43 11.42
N THR A 843 20.52 -46.47 12.10
CA THR A 843 20.01 -47.84 11.97
C THR A 843 18.89 -48.14 12.98
N TYR A 844 19.00 -47.65 14.21
CA TYR A 844 18.08 -48.00 15.30
C TYR A 844 16.94 -47.00 15.50
N LEU A 845 17.16 -45.72 15.23
CA LEU A 845 16.12 -44.69 15.33
C LEU A 845 14.93 -44.98 14.39
N PRO A 846 15.12 -45.37 13.11
CA PRO A 846 13.99 -45.72 12.25
C PRO A 846 13.23 -46.96 12.72
N LYS A 847 13.90 -47.93 13.37
CA LYS A 847 13.25 -49.13 13.91
C LYS A 847 12.34 -48.78 15.09
N LEU A 848 12.81 -47.91 15.99
CA LEU A 848 11.99 -47.38 17.10
C LEU A 848 10.78 -46.59 16.56
N VAL A 849 10.98 -45.71 15.59
CA VAL A 849 9.88 -44.90 15.04
C VAL A 849 8.86 -45.77 14.29
N ARG A 850 9.30 -46.78 13.53
CA ARG A 850 8.41 -47.69 12.78
C ARG A 850 7.63 -48.65 13.67
N SER A 851 8.11 -48.98 14.87
CA SER A 851 7.34 -49.77 15.83
C SER A 851 6.24 -48.95 16.53
N GLY A 852 6.07 -47.68 16.13
CA GLY A 852 5.06 -46.77 16.68
C GLY A 852 5.53 -46.04 17.94
N VAL A 853 6.80 -46.19 18.32
CA VAL A 853 7.38 -45.48 19.47
C VAL A 853 7.83 -44.08 19.03
N ARG A 854 7.32 -43.05 19.70
CA ARG A 854 7.85 -41.69 19.56
C ARG A 854 9.19 -41.63 20.29
N VAL A 855 10.22 -41.09 19.65
CA VAL A 855 11.57 -41.02 20.24
C VAL A 855 11.97 -39.56 20.40
N GLY A 856 12.38 -39.17 21.61
CA GLY A 856 13.01 -37.88 21.88
C GLY A 856 14.52 -38.07 22.01
N ILE A 857 15.33 -37.24 21.34
CA ILE A 857 16.78 -37.25 21.51
C ILE A 857 17.17 -36.02 22.33
N CYS A 858 17.85 -36.25 23.45
CA CYS A 858 18.36 -35.23 24.34
C CYS A 858 19.87 -35.08 24.11
N ASP A 859 20.28 -33.93 23.60
CA ASP A 859 21.70 -33.58 23.47
C ASP A 859 22.32 -33.23 24.84
N GLU A 860 23.62 -33.44 24.98
CA GLU A 860 24.39 -33.20 26.20
C GLU A 860 24.29 -31.70 26.61
N LEU A 861 23.78 -31.42 27.82
CA LEU A 861 23.69 -30.05 28.33
C LEU A 861 25.10 -29.53 28.71
N PRO A 862 25.44 -28.27 28.39
CA PRO A 862 26.75 -27.73 28.69
C PRO A 862 26.94 -27.60 30.22
N ARG A 863 28.05 -28.15 30.73
CA ARG A 863 28.47 -27.91 32.12
C ARG A 863 28.82 -26.42 32.25
N LYS A 864 28.07 -25.67 33.05
CA LYS A 864 28.42 -24.29 33.41
C LYS A 864 29.77 -24.31 34.15
N GLY A 865 30.81 -23.82 33.49
CA GLY A 865 32.04 -23.41 34.15
C GLY A 865 31.73 -22.26 35.10
N VAL A 866 32.15 -22.39 36.36
CA VAL A 866 32.05 -21.32 37.35
C VAL A 866 33.02 -20.23 36.92
N SER A 867 32.49 -19.08 36.49
CA SER A 867 33.30 -17.91 36.16
C SER A 867 33.67 -17.15 37.43
N GLU A 868 34.98 -16.98 37.60
CA GLU A 868 35.65 -16.13 38.58
C GLU A 868 35.07 -14.72 38.58
N MET A 869 34.66 -14.23 39.75
CA MET A 869 35.04 -12.95 40.35
C MET A 869 34.11 -12.63 41.52
N ASP A 870 34.34 -13.32 42.63
CA ASP A 870 34.18 -12.77 43.98
C ASP A 870 35.37 -13.30 44.78
N THR A 871 36.45 -12.51 44.82
CA THR A 871 37.55 -12.73 45.76
C THR A 871 37.61 -11.54 46.70
N PRO A 872 37.42 -11.75 48.01
CA PRO A 872 37.93 -10.84 49.01
C PRO A 872 39.43 -11.10 49.20
N VAL A 873 40.24 -10.07 48.95
CA VAL A 873 41.62 -9.90 49.42
C VAL A 873 41.51 -9.65 50.94
N GLU A 874 42.24 -10.24 51.89
CA GLU A 874 43.69 -10.38 52.03
C GLU A 874 43.99 -11.22 53.29
N ASN A 875 45.05 -12.03 53.26
CA ASN A 875 46.15 -12.14 54.25
C ASN A 875 46.67 -13.56 54.44
N GLU A 876 47.95 -13.69 54.10
CA GLU A 876 48.81 -14.83 54.33
C GLU A 876 48.95 -15.16 55.81
N GLN A 877 48.87 -16.45 56.16
CA GLN A 877 49.75 -17.06 57.16
C GLN A 877 49.78 -18.59 57.00
N ARG A 878 50.88 -19.10 56.44
CA ARG A 878 51.47 -20.40 56.80
C ARG A 878 51.96 -20.35 58.26
N PRO A 879 52.31 -21.46 58.96
CA PRO A 879 52.29 -22.87 58.56
C PRO A 879 51.76 -23.89 59.64
N ALA A 880 51.69 -25.15 59.20
CA ALA A 880 52.14 -26.36 59.91
C ALA A 880 51.39 -26.94 61.12
N ARG A 881 51.09 -28.23 60.92
CA ARG A 881 51.25 -29.37 61.84
C ARG A 881 50.26 -29.50 63.00
N ARG A 882 49.50 -30.61 62.90
CA ARG A 882 49.17 -31.56 63.98
C ARG A 882 49.02 -30.95 65.38
N MET A 883 47.79 -30.75 65.82
CA MET A 883 47.13 -31.63 66.79
C MET A 883 45.65 -31.26 66.87
#